data_AF-A0A1H0YSM6-F1
#
_entry.id   AF-A0A1H0YSM6-F1
#
_cell.length_a   1.000
_cell.length_b   1.000
_cell.length_c   1.000
_cell.angle_alpha   90.00
_cell.angle_beta   90.00
_cell.angle_gamma   90.00
#
_symmetry.space_group_name_H-M   'P 1'
#
loop_
_entity.id
_entity.type
_entity.pdbx_description
1 polymer ?
#
loop_
_entity_poly.entity_id
_entity_poly.type
_entity_poly.pdbx_seq_one_letter_code
_entity_poly.pdbx_strand_id
1 'polypeptide(L)'
;MESDRSRPHFAGLHALLTLIQSLYHRPRFFTAPSSHDRRGDQPLPLVCLHRDRSAANFLPALKESLDSTLPQVPHTLLDADEVADTAADDAAEPLLPLLHALQRELGKDELTSGGLGEFDNYKLVEWLTRQHLPPEQGKRDRPVVNLLREWTGGRPGGGGLRSVVAEVPHALTRFVLSVVLWIGQLLGMRWLAGRVPGLGAEARWIMGQRFMVPRHSTSFQGFAERLTLDRRASESEEQIKKLLLHAFLEDLRIAYRRRRWRIVPRRPGWRRTTYVTVLLDNIGEANGGWELLRLINEVRNETGRLDPLLVVAATDDPPRHPEEPAPSFNSAVHANEALSEWRRRLPTRRQKLAPDARYLHIELPVDASAAELSQEDHTAWQDRVGWHPRRAPLLARRYLCEALVLVLLTAGLIQPTLTVSESVGANCAVVGPWSSGTVSTRVSDLGPAGTQCLGYSDSAAQVFGSNERLRYAQSAVHAQNERAKRLHEGNPDRPYVTLVYFAGLTNSSSGPRTDHAVAEELEGLLLRQREQNTRSDSEPLLRIVVANGGTGMRGAPEVARELLVPLVESDPTILGVVGMDRSVVETEQAIRILGEHGVPVLGSTLTSTGLAELTPLYFQLVPGNERQAELLGSYAAHVDASRITVYHPPTTGRNTYAATLLRELTQRLRDTGIALDKRGWKRSVSELEPLCAERTDRRREIAFYAGRENAFGDFLRAVRRNCTDSAELPRIVASDAVSRFVADSRSREHADFNGVTVSYVGLGSPVVLAGRDCVAGRADSLPGAGPQLSAFCAGYHGLREELRSELPDSEVPDMPWPGERVGGLYDAAGLFVDAVFAIRLQRGPAGDGVTPHRAEVAQQLRALTFEGATGTIDFGRSRIADERSLAVLRIRNINELAGPEGTPSCVHLIGTVYGGGHPDTATGCPRGG
;
A
#
# COMPACT_ATOMS: atom_id res chain seq x y z
N MET A 1 -40.75 -54.96 7.70
CA MET A 1 -40.86 -55.90 8.83
C MET A 1 -40.50 -57.35 8.45
N GLU A 2 -39.95 -57.58 7.25
CA GLU A 2 -39.63 -58.92 6.73
C GLU A 2 -38.11 -59.21 6.69
N SER A 3 -37.25 -58.21 6.97
CA SER A 3 -35.78 -58.36 7.02
C SER A 3 -35.21 -58.67 8.42
N ASP A 4 -36.06 -58.83 9.44
CA ASP A 4 -35.60 -59.07 10.83
C ASP A 4 -35.44 -60.58 11.11
N ARG A 5 -36.02 -61.47 10.30
CA ARG A 5 -35.95 -62.93 10.48
C ARG A 5 -34.61 -63.56 10.05
N SER A 6 -33.75 -62.83 9.35
CA SER A 6 -32.44 -63.31 8.88
C SER A 6 -31.27 -62.93 9.78
N ARG A 7 -31.50 -62.10 10.80
CA ARG A 7 -30.45 -61.64 11.72
C ARG A 7 -30.27 -62.64 12.87
N PRO A 8 -29.03 -62.97 13.28
CA PRO A 8 -28.82 -63.90 14.37
C PRO A 8 -29.21 -63.27 15.72
N HIS A 9 -29.89 -64.06 16.56
CA HIS A 9 -30.21 -63.72 17.94
C HIS A 9 -29.64 -64.79 18.87
N PHE A 10 -28.84 -64.38 19.85
CA PHE A 10 -28.22 -65.27 20.83
C PHE A 10 -28.04 -64.56 22.18
N ALA A 11 -27.88 -65.34 23.26
CA ALA A 11 -27.67 -64.79 24.60
C ALA A 11 -26.39 -63.94 24.66
N GLY A 12 -26.52 -62.67 25.05
CA GLY A 12 -25.39 -61.72 25.09
C GLY A 12 -25.14 -60.95 23.79
N LEU A 13 -26.04 -61.04 22.80
CA LEU A 13 -26.01 -60.22 21.60
C LEU A 13 -25.99 -58.71 21.93
N HIS A 14 -26.82 -58.25 22.87
CA HIS A 14 -26.84 -56.85 23.28
C HIS A 14 -25.50 -56.41 23.87
N ALA A 15 -24.90 -57.26 24.71
CA ALA A 15 -23.60 -57.00 25.32
C ALA A 15 -22.48 -56.92 24.27
N LEU A 16 -22.48 -57.82 23.28
CA LEU A 16 -21.51 -57.81 22.18
C LEU A 16 -21.68 -56.59 21.26
N LEU A 17 -22.90 -56.24 20.86
CA LEU A 17 -23.14 -55.04 20.04
C LEU A 17 -22.73 -53.77 20.81
N THR A 18 -23.05 -53.69 22.10
CA THR A 18 -22.63 -52.57 22.97
C THR A 18 -21.11 -52.45 23.07
N LEU A 19 -20.40 -53.57 23.19
CA LEU A 19 -18.94 -53.62 23.16
C LEU A 19 -18.42 -53.01 21.86
N ILE A 20 -18.90 -53.49 20.71
CA ILE A 20 -18.45 -53.03 19.38
C ILE A 20 -18.79 -51.55 19.18
N GLN A 21 -20.00 -51.11 19.54
CA GLN A 21 -20.40 -49.70 19.48
C GLN A 21 -19.49 -48.80 20.34
N SER A 22 -19.08 -49.25 21.52
CA SER A 22 -18.16 -48.49 22.40
C SER A 22 -16.76 -48.33 21.78
N LEU A 23 -16.34 -49.28 20.95
CA LEU A 23 -15.08 -49.26 20.22
C LEU A 23 -15.20 -48.54 18.88
N TYR A 24 -16.38 -48.50 18.28
CA TYR A 24 -16.69 -47.84 17.01
C TYR A 24 -16.58 -46.31 17.11
N HIS A 25 -17.07 -45.72 18.20
CA HIS A 25 -17.03 -44.27 18.41
C HIS A 25 -15.66 -43.77 18.84
N ARG A 26 -15.18 -42.71 18.18
CA ARG A 26 -13.94 -42.05 18.56
C ARG A 26 -14.16 -41.11 19.75
N PRO A 27 -13.24 -41.06 20.73
CA PRO A 27 -13.31 -40.10 21.83
C PRO A 27 -13.37 -38.64 21.35
N ARG A 28 -14.06 -37.79 22.11
CA ARG A 28 -14.09 -36.33 21.86
C ARG A 28 -12.69 -35.75 22.06
N PHE A 29 -12.38 -34.62 21.42
CA PHE A 29 -11.02 -34.10 21.36
C PHE A 29 -10.42 -33.73 22.73
N PHE A 30 -11.24 -33.19 23.63
CA PHE A 30 -10.82 -32.74 24.96
C PHE A 30 -11.14 -33.74 26.08
N THR A 31 -11.74 -34.89 25.77
CA THR A 31 -11.98 -35.93 26.78
C THR A 31 -10.72 -36.76 26.98
N ALA A 32 -10.23 -36.81 28.21
CA ALA A 32 -9.27 -37.83 28.64
C ALA A 32 -10.07 -39.04 29.15
N PRO A 33 -9.98 -40.22 28.51
CA PRO A 33 -10.53 -41.44 29.10
C PRO A 33 -9.87 -41.67 30.47
N SER A 34 -10.65 -42.07 31.47
CA SER A 34 -10.27 -42.13 32.89
C SER A 34 -9.08 -43.06 33.23
N SER A 35 -8.58 -43.84 32.27
CA SER A 35 -7.50 -44.81 32.49
C SER A 35 -6.21 -44.56 31.68
N HIS A 36 -6.13 -43.49 30.87
CA HIS A 36 -4.96 -43.24 30.02
C HIS A 36 -4.59 -41.75 29.92
N ASP A 37 -3.32 -41.43 30.19
CA ASP A 37 -2.73 -40.08 30.20
C ASP A 37 -2.67 -39.38 28.82
N ARG A 38 -3.16 -40.03 27.75
CA ARG A 38 -3.06 -39.53 26.37
C ARG A 38 -4.39 -38.93 25.90
N ARG A 39 -4.42 -37.60 25.75
CA ARG A 39 -5.53 -36.88 25.11
C ARG A 39 -5.58 -37.20 23.60
N GLY A 40 -6.71 -37.72 23.11
CA GLY A 40 -7.09 -37.62 21.69
C GLY A 40 -7.37 -38.92 20.90
N ASP A 41 -7.22 -40.12 21.50
CA ASP A 41 -7.64 -41.43 20.95
C ASP A 41 -7.65 -42.55 22.03
N GLN A 42 -8.20 -43.74 21.73
CA GLN A 42 -8.18 -44.93 22.61
C GLN A 42 -7.48 -46.14 21.94
N PRO A 43 -6.89 -47.07 22.73
CA PRO A 43 -6.40 -48.34 22.19
C PRO A 43 -7.56 -49.26 21.78
N LEU A 44 -7.45 -49.88 20.61
CA LEU A 44 -8.42 -50.83 20.06
C LEU A 44 -7.92 -52.28 20.23
N PRO A 45 -8.78 -53.22 20.67
CA PRO A 45 -8.49 -54.65 20.66
C PRO A 45 -8.65 -55.24 19.24
N LEU A 46 -8.14 -56.45 19.05
CA LEU A 46 -8.54 -57.37 18.00
C LEU A 46 -9.67 -58.23 18.57
N VAL A 47 -10.92 -57.95 18.20
CA VAL A 47 -12.07 -58.70 18.69
C VAL A 47 -12.17 -59.98 17.89
N CYS A 48 -11.88 -61.12 18.51
CA CYS A 48 -11.91 -62.44 17.89
C CYS A 48 -13.13 -63.19 18.37
N LEU A 49 -14.09 -63.39 17.48
CA LEU A 49 -15.31 -64.15 17.67
C LEU A 49 -15.04 -65.61 17.33
N HIS A 50 -15.17 -66.48 18.32
CA HIS A 50 -15.13 -67.92 18.13
C HIS A 50 -16.56 -68.37 17.97
N ARG A 51 -16.87 -68.92 16.80
CA ARG A 51 -18.25 -69.23 16.43
C ARG A 51 -18.39 -70.71 16.07
N ASP A 52 -19.60 -71.21 16.28
CA ASP A 52 -20.08 -72.44 15.66
C ASP A 52 -20.89 -72.07 14.39
N ARG A 53 -21.15 -73.04 13.51
CA ARG A 53 -21.78 -72.87 12.18
C ARG A 53 -23.10 -72.10 12.20
N SER A 54 -23.84 -72.11 13.32
CA SER A 54 -25.12 -71.39 13.44
C SER A 54 -25.00 -69.88 13.69
N ALA A 55 -23.81 -69.37 14.05
CA ALA A 55 -23.55 -67.94 14.24
C ALA A 55 -22.80 -67.28 13.05
N ALA A 56 -22.71 -67.96 11.91
CA ALA A 56 -21.99 -67.49 10.72
C ALA A 56 -22.50 -66.13 10.19
N ASN A 57 -23.79 -65.84 10.32
CA ASN A 57 -24.42 -64.62 9.77
C ASN A 57 -24.21 -63.34 10.62
N PHE A 58 -23.47 -63.39 11.73
CA PHE A 58 -23.30 -62.23 12.61
C PHE A 58 -22.53 -61.06 11.95
N LEU A 59 -21.38 -61.33 11.32
CA LEU A 59 -20.60 -60.28 10.66
C LEU A 59 -21.33 -59.67 9.45
N PRO A 60 -22.01 -60.45 8.59
CA PRO A 60 -22.91 -59.90 7.57
C PRO A 60 -24.02 -58.99 8.13
N ALA A 61 -24.70 -59.40 9.22
CA ALA A 61 -25.74 -58.58 9.86
C ALA A 61 -25.18 -57.28 10.49
N LEU A 62 -23.96 -57.35 11.03
CA LEU A 62 -23.25 -56.18 11.53
C LEU A 62 -22.87 -55.22 10.39
N LYS A 63 -22.41 -55.74 9.24
CA LYS A 63 -22.14 -54.95 8.04
C LYS A 63 -23.39 -54.22 7.56
N GLU A 64 -24.53 -54.90 7.45
CA GLU A 64 -25.80 -54.29 7.05
C GLU A 64 -26.22 -53.15 7.99
N SER A 65 -25.99 -53.33 9.30
CA SER A 65 -26.26 -52.28 10.29
C SER A 65 -25.36 -51.05 10.08
N LEU A 66 -24.09 -51.24 9.72
CA LEU A 66 -23.17 -50.15 9.38
C LEU A 66 -23.52 -49.47 8.04
N ASP A 67 -23.94 -50.22 7.02
CA ASP A 67 -24.38 -49.70 5.71
C ASP A 67 -25.58 -48.76 5.86
N SER A 68 -26.45 -49.02 6.84
CA SER A 68 -27.66 -48.22 7.11
C SER A 68 -27.41 -46.86 7.80
N THR A 69 -26.16 -46.51 8.09
CA THR A 69 -25.78 -45.26 8.81
C THR A 69 -25.55 -44.07 7.88
N LEU A 70 -26.05 -42.89 8.26
CA LEU A 70 -25.81 -41.63 7.53
C LEU A 70 -25.21 -40.55 8.45
N PRO A 71 -24.07 -39.92 8.09
CA PRO A 71 -23.21 -40.20 6.92
C PRO A 71 -22.47 -41.55 7.06
N GLN A 72 -22.18 -42.21 5.94
CA GLN A 72 -21.47 -43.50 5.93
C GLN A 72 -20.05 -43.38 6.49
N VAL A 73 -19.68 -44.35 7.33
CA VAL A 73 -18.34 -44.49 7.91
C VAL A 73 -17.57 -45.54 7.13
N PRO A 74 -16.26 -45.36 6.88
CA PRO A 74 -15.47 -46.39 6.21
C PRO A 74 -15.45 -47.69 7.01
N HIS A 75 -16.03 -48.72 6.43
CA HIS A 75 -16.03 -50.08 6.92
C HIS A 75 -15.99 -51.07 5.76
N THR A 76 -15.53 -52.30 6.00
CA THR A 76 -15.54 -53.37 5.00
C THR A 76 -15.68 -54.74 5.67
N LEU A 77 -16.27 -55.68 4.95
CA LEU A 77 -16.34 -57.10 5.29
C LEU A 77 -15.54 -57.87 4.25
N LEU A 78 -14.57 -58.67 4.69
CA LEU A 78 -13.82 -59.58 3.83
C LEU A 78 -13.95 -61.00 4.35
N ASP A 79 -14.19 -61.93 3.44
CA ASP A 79 -14.09 -63.36 3.68
C ASP A 79 -12.65 -63.81 3.39
N ALA A 80 -11.99 -64.45 4.36
CA ALA A 80 -10.60 -64.83 4.21
C ALA A 80 -10.39 -65.98 3.21
N ASP A 81 -11.37 -66.89 3.07
CA ASP A 81 -11.29 -68.00 2.13
C ASP A 81 -11.41 -67.49 0.68
N GLU A 82 -12.37 -66.59 0.41
CA GLU A 82 -12.54 -65.99 -0.93
C GLU A 82 -11.28 -65.23 -1.39
N VAL A 83 -10.62 -64.52 -0.47
CA VAL A 83 -9.38 -63.78 -0.80
C VAL A 83 -8.21 -64.74 -1.05
N ALA A 84 -8.10 -65.84 -0.30
CA ALA A 84 -7.06 -66.84 -0.50
C ALA A 84 -7.23 -67.57 -1.85
N ASP A 85 -8.47 -67.93 -2.21
CA ASP A 85 -8.78 -68.54 -3.51
C ASP A 85 -8.43 -67.59 -4.67
N THR A 86 -8.78 -66.31 -4.54
CA THR A 86 -8.47 -65.29 -5.56
C THR A 86 -6.96 -65.03 -5.68
N ALA A 87 -6.21 -65.12 -4.58
CA ALA A 87 -4.76 -64.91 -4.58
C ALA A 87 -4.00 -66.06 -5.24
N ALA A 88 -4.49 -67.30 -5.10
CA ALA A 88 -3.86 -68.49 -5.68
C ALA A 88 -3.85 -68.48 -7.23
N ASP A 89 -4.77 -67.74 -7.85
CA ASP A 89 -4.90 -67.61 -9.32
C ASP A 89 -4.05 -66.46 -9.93
N ASP A 90 -3.43 -65.59 -9.10
CA ASP A 90 -2.66 -64.43 -9.57
C ASP A 90 -1.15 -64.75 -9.63
N ALA A 91 -0.55 -64.68 -10.83
CA ALA A 91 0.86 -64.98 -11.07
C ALA A 91 1.85 -64.00 -10.38
N ALA A 92 1.37 -62.87 -9.85
CA ALA A 92 2.17 -61.86 -9.13
C ALA A 92 1.62 -61.60 -7.71
N GLU A 93 1.50 -62.67 -6.94
CA GLU A 93 0.87 -62.69 -5.60
C GLU A 93 1.45 -61.63 -4.63
N PRO A 94 0.61 -60.79 -3.98
CA PRO A 94 1.04 -59.91 -2.90
C PRO A 94 1.57 -60.70 -1.70
N LEU A 95 2.61 -60.20 -1.03
CA LEU A 95 3.14 -60.82 0.20
C LEU A 95 2.12 -60.94 1.35
N LEU A 96 1.05 -60.13 1.33
CA LEU A 96 -0.07 -60.17 2.29
C LEU A 96 -1.39 -59.94 1.54
N PRO A 97 -2.03 -60.99 0.98
CA PRO A 97 -3.23 -60.87 0.17
C PRO A 97 -4.41 -60.21 0.88
N LEU A 98 -4.68 -60.59 2.13
CA LEU A 98 -5.75 -59.97 2.94
C LEU A 98 -5.51 -58.48 3.20
N LEU A 99 -4.26 -58.06 3.44
CA LEU A 99 -3.92 -56.65 3.63
C LEU A 99 -4.10 -55.84 2.33
N HIS A 100 -3.76 -56.45 1.18
CA HIS A 100 -3.96 -55.85 -0.13
C HIS A 100 -5.45 -55.68 -0.46
N ALA A 101 -6.26 -56.70 -0.21
CA ALA A 101 -7.71 -56.64 -0.35
C ALA A 101 -8.31 -55.54 0.55
N LEU A 102 -7.88 -55.45 1.81
CA LEU A 102 -8.30 -54.38 2.74
C LEU A 102 -7.97 -52.99 2.21
N GLN A 103 -6.75 -52.78 1.72
CA GLN A 103 -6.36 -51.49 1.16
C GLN A 103 -7.20 -51.12 -0.06
N ARG A 104 -7.47 -52.08 -0.95
CA ARG A 104 -8.27 -51.86 -2.16
C ARG A 104 -9.71 -51.47 -1.81
N GLU A 105 -10.36 -52.21 -0.90
CA GLU A 105 -11.72 -51.91 -0.48
C GLU A 105 -11.81 -50.57 0.25
N LEU A 106 -10.93 -50.32 1.22
CA LEU A 106 -10.91 -49.05 1.96
C LEU A 106 -10.49 -47.84 1.11
N GLY A 107 -9.87 -48.07 -0.05
CA GLY A 107 -9.45 -47.04 -1.00
C GLY A 107 -10.54 -46.57 -1.97
N LYS A 108 -11.70 -47.24 -2.05
CA LYS A 108 -12.80 -46.83 -2.94
C LYS A 108 -13.47 -45.55 -2.45
N ASP A 109 -13.69 -44.58 -3.35
CA ASP A 109 -14.28 -43.27 -3.01
C ASP A 109 -15.75 -43.37 -2.54
N GLU A 110 -16.47 -44.40 -2.98
CA GLU A 110 -17.90 -44.62 -2.66
C GLU A 110 -18.17 -44.80 -1.16
N LEU A 111 -17.19 -45.30 -0.40
CA LEU A 111 -17.34 -45.62 1.02
C LEU A 111 -17.18 -44.43 1.96
N THR A 112 -16.85 -43.23 1.46
CA THR A 112 -16.57 -42.08 2.33
C THR A 112 -16.94 -40.72 1.75
N SER A 113 -17.68 -39.91 2.51
CA SER A 113 -17.82 -38.46 2.26
C SER A 113 -16.50 -37.74 2.62
N GLY A 114 -15.43 -37.97 1.85
CA GLY A 114 -14.14 -37.30 1.98
C GLY A 114 -12.88 -38.18 2.00
N GLY A 115 -12.91 -39.39 1.40
CA GLY A 115 -11.76 -40.24 1.04
C GLY A 115 -10.83 -40.67 2.18
N LEU A 116 -10.62 -41.98 2.44
CA LEU A 116 -9.56 -42.43 3.37
C LEU A 116 -8.14 -42.02 2.91
N GLY A 117 -8.00 -41.62 1.65
CA GLY A 117 -6.74 -41.28 0.98
C GLY A 117 -6.27 -42.44 0.10
N GLU A 118 -5.28 -42.20 -0.75
CA GLU A 118 -4.81 -43.19 -1.72
C GLU A 118 -3.90 -44.28 -1.13
N PHE A 119 -3.65 -44.28 0.19
CA PHE A 119 -2.71 -45.20 0.86
C PHE A 119 -1.29 -45.13 0.28
N ASP A 120 -0.78 -43.91 0.21
CA ASP A 120 0.46 -43.56 -0.47
C ASP A 120 1.71 -44.29 0.04
N ASN A 121 1.81 -44.50 1.36
CA ASN A 121 2.97 -45.20 1.93
C ASN A 121 2.86 -46.70 1.66
N TYR A 122 1.67 -47.29 1.85
CA TYR A 122 1.45 -48.72 1.56
C TYR A 122 1.70 -49.02 0.09
N LYS A 123 1.05 -48.30 -0.83
CA LYS A 123 1.20 -48.54 -2.27
C LYS A 123 2.64 -48.36 -2.74
N LEU A 124 3.37 -47.39 -2.20
CA LEU A 124 4.78 -47.21 -2.56
C LEU A 124 5.63 -48.41 -2.13
N VAL A 125 5.48 -48.89 -0.88
CA VAL A 125 6.25 -50.06 -0.39
C VAL A 125 5.84 -51.32 -1.15
N GLU A 126 4.54 -51.53 -1.33
CA GLU A 126 3.99 -52.69 -2.04
C GLU A 126 4.41 -52.70 -3.52
N TRP A 127 4.32 -51.56 -4.19
CA TRP A 127 4.79 -51.40 -5.57
C TRP A 127 6.27 -51.73 -5.68
N LEU A 128 7.13 -51.16 -4.81
CA LEU A 128 8.57 -51.44 -4.77
C LEU A 128 8.87 -52.93 -4.60
N THR A 129 8.11 -53.64 -3.75
CA THR A 129 8.30 -55.09 -3.53
C THR A 129 8.02 -55.97 -4.74
N ARG A 130 7.40 -55.41 -5.80
CA ARG A 130 7.07 -56.10 -7.04
C ARG A 130 7.92 -55.66 -8.24
N GLN A 131 8.81 -54.67 -8.08
CA GLN A 131 9.62 -54.16 -9.18
C GLN A 131 10.92 -54.96 -9.34
N HIS A 132 11.34 -55.15 -10.58
CA HIS A 132 12.70 -55.54 -10.93
C HIS A 132 13.53 -54.29 -11.28
N LEU A 133 14.79 -54.25 -10.87
CA LEU A 133 15.72 -53.20 -11.23
C LEU A 133 16.48 -53.61 -12.50
N PRO A 134 16.46 -52.78 -13.56
CA PRO A 134 17.29 -53.04 -14.72
C PRO A 134 18.79 -52.97 -14.34
N PRO A 135 19.66 -53.73 -15.03
CA PRO A 135 21.10 -53.74 -14.76
C PRO A 135 21.71 -52.34 -14.92
N GLU A 136 22.62 -51.95 -14.02
CA GLU A 136 23.26 -50.61 -14.03
C GLU A 136 24.02 -50.37 -15.35
N GLN A 137 23.63 -49.35 -16.12
CA GLN A 137 24.26 -49.02 -17.41
C GLN A 137 25.36 -47.94 -17.30
N GLY A 138 26.07 -47.88 -16.16
CA GLY A 138 27.28 -47.06 -15.98
C GLY A 138 27.37 -46.34 -14.62
N LYS A 139 28.55 -45.74 -14.32
CA LYS A 139 28.88 -45.11 -13.02
C LYS A 139 27.98 -43.94 -12.56
N ARG A 140 27.13 -43.39 -13.44
CA ARG A 140 26.20 -42.29 -13.13
C ARG A 140 24.74 -42.69 -13.24
N ASP A 141 24.46 -43.91 -13.69
CA ASP A 141 23.11 -44.42 -13.78
C ASP A 141 22.65 -44.86 -12.39
N ARG A 142 21.40 -44.54 -12.04
CA ARG A 142 20.76 -44.96 -10.78
C ARG A 142 19.38 -45.50 -11.13
N PRO A 143 19.28 -46.79 -11.47
CA PRO A 143 18.03 -47.43 -11.90
C PRO A 143 16.84 -47.15 -10.96
N VAL A 144 17.08 -47.19 -9.65
CA VAL A 144 16.07 -46.90 -8.61
C VAL A 144 15.52 -45.46 -8.67
N VAL A 145 16.30 -44.48 -9.15
CA VAL A 145 15.84 -43.09 -9.31
C VAL A 145 14.88 -42.95 -10.49
N ASN A 146 15.10 -43.70 -11.57
CA ASN A 146 14.21 -43.71 -12.72
C ASN A 146 12.89 -44.42 -12.37
N LEU A 147 12.98 -45.53 -11.64
CA LEU A 147 11.83 -46.23 -11.07
C LEU A 147 10.98 -45.29 -10.19
N LEU A 148 11.58 -44.58 -9.23
CA LEU A 148 10.86 -43.62 -8.38
C LEU A 148 10.26 -42.42 -9.15
N ARG A 149 10.84 -42.04 -10.30
CA ARG A 149 10.27 -40.99 -11.16
C ARG A 149 9.02 -41.47 -11.89
N GLU A 150 9.00 -42.72 -12.34
CA GLU A 150 7.83 -43.35 -12.96
C GLU A 150 6.63 -43.35 -12.01
N TRP A 151 6.85 -43.75 -10.76
CA TRP A 151 5.85 -43.66 -9.69
C TRP A 151 5.28 -42.24 -9.53
N THR A 152 6.15 -41.21 -9.52
CA THR A 152 5.68 -39.81 -9.38
C THR A 152 5.01 -39.24 -10.62
N GLY A 153 5.36 -39.71 -11.82
CA GLY A 153 4.78 -39.28 -13.09
C GLY A 153 3.37 -39.82 -13.34
N GLY A 154 3.03 -40.97 -12.74
CA GLY A 154 1.71 -41.60 -12.84
C GLY A 154 0.62 -41.03 -11.92
N ARG A 155 0.93 -40.09 -11.03
CA ARG A 155 -0.05 -39.49 -10.11
C ARG A 155 -0.81 -38.31 -10.75
N PRO A 156 -2.17 -38.33 -10.80
CA PRO A 156 -2.95 -37.16 -11.17
C PRO A 156 -2.84 -36.11 -10.05
N GLY A 157 -1.92 -35.15 -10.20
CA GLY A 157 -1.69 -34.11 -9.18
C GLY A 157 -0.23 -33.81 -8.86
N GLY A 158 0.74 -34.46 -9.52
CA GLY A 158 2.17 -34.12 -9.44
C GLY A 158 2.56 -32.76 -10.03
N GLY A 159 1.60 -31.91 -10.42
CA GLY A 159 1.83 -30.57 -10.94
C GLY A 159 2.25 -29.60 -9.83
N GLY A 160 3.43 -29.00 -9.94
CA GLY A 160 3.91 -27.97 -9.01
C GLY A 160 2.97 -26.77 -8.88
N LEU A 161 3.28 -25.84 -7.96
CA LEU A 161 2.48 -24.66 -7.56
C LEU A 161 1.71 -23.88 -8.64
N ARG A 162 2.09 -24.01 -9.92
CA ARG A 162 1.35 -23.46 -11.07
C ARG A 162 -0.02 -24.13 -11.31
N SER A 163 -0.19 -25.42 -10.99
CA SER A 163 -1.50 -26.12 -11.11
C SER A 163 -2.54 -25.58 -10.11
N VAL A 164 -2.10 -25.25 -8.89
CA VAL A 164 -2.94 -24.68 -7.83
C VAL A 164 -3.47 -23.28 -8.19
N VAL A 165 -2.72 -22.51 -8.98
CA VAL A 165 -3.17 -21.20 -9.48
C VAL A 165 -4.19 -21.36 -10.62
N ALA A 166 -4.11 -22.43 -11.42
CA ALA A 166 -5.02 -22.70 -12.52
C ALA A 166 -6.42 -23.16 -12.06
N GLU A 167 -6.53 -23.79 -10.89
CA GLU A 167 -7.80 -24.27 -10.32
C GLU A 167 -8.61 -23.20 -9.56
N VAL A 168 -8.10 -21.97 -9.42
CA VAL A 168 -8.81 -20.88 -8.76
C VAL A 168 -9.92 -20.36 -9.70
N PRO A 169 -11.21 -20.32 -9.32
CA PRO A 169 -12.28 -19.97 -10.28
C PRO A 169 -12.28 -18.50 -10.75
N HIS A 170 -11.81 -17.56 -9.90
CA HIS A 170 -11.89 -16.12 -10.15
C HIS A 170 -10.56 -15.51 -10.64
N ALA A 171 -10.63 -14.70 -11.71
CA ALA A 171 -9.49 -14.09 -12.38
C ALA A 171 -8.68 -13.13 -11.48
N LEU A 172 -9.35 -12.32 -10.65
CA LEU A 172 -8.67 -11.39 -9.73
C LEU A 172 -7.86 -12.14 -8.66
N THR A 173 -8.42 -13.21 -8.12
CA THR A 173 -7.77 -14.04 -7.10
C THR A 173 -6.60 -14.83 -7.69
N ARG A 174 -6.72 -15.29 -8.94
CA ARG A 174 -5.59 -15.85 -9.71
C ARG A 174 -4.46 -14.84 -9.85
N PHE A 175 -4.77 -13.60 -10.23
CA PHE A 175 -3.78 -12.54 -10.44
C PHE A 175 -3.02 -12.21 -9.15
N VAL A 176 -3.73 -11.97 -8.05
CA VAL A 176 -3.11 -11.68 -6.75
C VAL A 176 -2.22 -12.84 -6.29
N LEU A 177 -2.70 -14.08 -6.39
CA LEU A 177 -1.92 -15.26 -5.99
C LEU A 177 -0.68 -15.48 -6.87
N SER A 178 -0.77 -15.19 -8.16
CA SER A 178 0.36 -15.29 -9.09
C SER A 178 1.42 -14.21 -8.84
N VAL A 179 1.03 -12.98 -8.48
CA VAL A 179 1.96 -11.91 -8.08
C VAL A 179 2.69 -12.27 -6.77
N VAL A 180 1.97 -12.77 -5.75
CA VAL A 180 2.59 -13.21 -4.48
C VAL A 180 3.60 -14.34 -4.69
N LEU A 181 3.26 -15.30 -5.55
CA LEU A 181 4.16 -16.42 -5.88
C LEU A 181 5.36 -15.97 -6.71
N TRP A 182 5.18 -15.00 -7.61
CA TRP A 182 6.26 -14.41 -8.39
C TRP A 182 7.26 -13.65 -7.51
N ILE A 183 6.77 -12.89 -6.53
CA ILE A 183 7.61 -12.21 -5.53
C ILE A 183 8.38 -13.23 -4.67
N GLY A 184 7.73 -14.32 -4.26
CA GLY A 184 8.37 -15.41 -3.53
C GLY A 184 9.47 -16.14 -4.33
N GLN A 185 9.37 -16.17 -5.67
CA GLN A 185 10.40 -16.73 -6.55
C GLN A 185 11.59 -15.77 -6.72
N LEU A 186 11.36 -14.46 -6.76
CA LEU A 186 12.40 -13.43 -6.73
C LEU A 186 13.23 -13.45 -5.43
N LEU A 187 12.62 -13.86 -4.31
CA LEU A 187 13.24 -13.93 -2.98
C LEU A 187 14.02 -15.23 -2.67
N GLY A 188 14.43 -16.01 -3.69
CA GLY A 188 15.57 -16.94 -3.54
C GLY A 188 15.29 -18.39 -3.10
N MET A 189 14.10 -18.95 -3.33
CA MET A 189 13.82 -20.38 -3.05
C MET A 189 14.39 -21.36 -4.10
N ARG A 190 15.71 -21.39 -4.32
CA ARG A 190 16.42 -22.24 -5.32
C ARG A 190 16.87 -23.64 -4.82
N TRP A 191 16.53 -24.06 -3.59
CA TRP A 191 17.01 -25.33 -2.99
C TRP A 191 16.19 -26.60 -3.33
N LEU A 192 15.51 -26.64 -4.47
CA LEU A 192 14.60 -27.72 -4.87
C LEU A 192 15.15 -28.65 -5.97
N ALA A 193 16.33 -28.37 -6.54
CA ALA A 193 16.81 -29.04 -7.76
C ALA A 193 17.33 -30.49 -7.60
N GLY A 194 17.46 -31.02 -6.37
CA GLY A 194 17.93 -32.38 -6.10
C GLY A 194 16.89 -33.35 -5.54
N ARG A 195 15.62 -32.93 -5.42
CA ARG A 195 14.54 -33.73 -4.85
C ARG A 195 13.59 -34.18 -5.94
N VAL A 196 13.17 -35.45 -5.91
CA VAL A 196 12.02 -35.90 -6.69
C VAL A 196 10.78 -35.17 -6.15
N PRO A 197 10.13 -34.28 -6.93
CA PRO A 197 8.95 -33.57 -6.46
C PRO A 197 7.85 -34.57 -6.09
N GLY A 198 7.20 -34.40 -4.93
CA GLY A 198 6.07 -35.23 -4.52
C GLY A 198 6.37 -36.43 -3.61
N LEU A 199 7.63 -36.80 -3.33
CA LEU A 199 8.00 -37.94 -2.46
C LEU A 199 8.57 -37.55 -1.08
N GLY A 200 8.51 -36.27 -0.72
CA GLY A 200 9.22 -35.75 0.46
C GLY A 200 8.63 -36.18 1.83
N ALA A 201 7.38 -36.63 1.88
CA ALA A 201 6.75 -37.08 3.13
C ALA A 201 6.95 -38.59 3.33
N GLU A 202 6.69 -39.37 2.29
CA GLU A 202 6.81 -40.82 2.22
C GLU A 202 8.27 -41.25 2.41
N ALA A 203 9.21 -40.64 1.69
CA ALA A 203 10.64 -40.92 1.88
C ALA A 203 11.12 -40.63 3.31
N ARG A 204 10.59 -39.58 3.94
CA ARG A 204 10.95 -39.24 5.34
C ARG A 204 10.34 -40.22 6.33
N TRP A 205 9.13 -40.71 6.06
CA TRP A 205 8.50 -41.76 6.88
C TRP A 205 9.27 -43.07 6.72
N ILE A 206 9.51 -43.55 5.50
CA ILE A 206 10.24 -44.80 5.20
C ILE A 206 11.63 -44.83 5.85
N MET A 207 12.37 -43.71 5.83
CA MET A 207 13.69 -43.64 6.47
C MET A 207 13.66 -43.64 8.01
N GLY A 208 12.48 -43.46 8.63
CA GLY A 208 12.29 -43.46 10.08
C GLY A 208 11.70 -44.76 10.64
N GLN A 209 11.69 -45.84 9.86
CA GLN A 209 11.03 -47.09 10.23
C GLN A 209 11.86 -47.95 11.19
N ARG A 210 11.16 -48.77 11.99
CA ARG A 210 11.77 -49.75 12.91
C ARG A 210 11.92 -51.13 12.27
N PHE A 211 11.08 -51.42 11.27
CA PHE A 211 11.05 -52.66 10.52
C PHE A 211 11.95 -52.53 9.28
N MET A 212 12.80 -53.54 9.07
CA MET A 212 14.04 -53.46 8.29
C MET A 212 14.99 -52.37 8.78
N VAL A 213 16.20 -52.73 9.25
CA VAL A 213 17.14 -51.79 9.85
C VAL A 213 17.54 -50.69 8.83
N PRO A 214 17.14 -49.41 9.02
CA PRO A 214 17.46 -48.35 8.07
C PRO A 214 18.94 -47.95 8.11
N ARG A 215 19.67 -48.30 9.20
CA ARG A 215 21.08 -47.92 9.41
C ARG A 215 22.06 -48.55 8.42
N HIS A 216 21.65 -49.53 7.63
CA HIS A 216 22.46 -50.08 6.53
C HIS A 216 22.34 -49.29 5.21
N SER A 217 21.42 -48.31 5.12
CA SER A 217 21.24 -47.46 3.94
C SER A 217 21.30 -45.98 4.35
N THR A 218 22.30 -45.23 3.86
CA THR A 218 22.48 -43.80 4.18
C THR A 218 21.47 -42.88 3.48
N SER A 219 20.69 -43.40 2.53
CA SER A 219 19.73 -42.65 1.75
C SER A 219 18.49 -43.47 1.40
N PHE A 220 17.37 -42.78 1.16
CA PHE A 220 16.09 -43.38 0.73
C PHE A 220 16.22 -44.24 -0.53
N GLN A 221 17.08 -43.86 -1.48
CA GLN A 221 17.31 -44.61 -2.71
C GLN A 221 17.85 -46.01 -2.41
N GLY A 222 18.86 -46.12 -1.54
CA GLY A 222 19.43 -47.40 -1.13
C GLY A 222 18.52 -48.22 -0.20
N PHE A 223 17.45 -47.62 0.35
CA PHE A 223 16.41 -48.38 1.05
C PHE A 223 15.37 -48.93 0.06
N ALA A 224 14.93 -48.11 -0.91
CA ALA A 224 14.02 -48.52 -1.96
C ALA A 224 14.61 -49.65 -2.84
N GLU A 225 15.92 -49.61 -3.10
CA GLU A 225 16.63 -50.65 -3.85
C GLU A 225 16.61 -52.02 -3.14
N ARG A 226 16.68 -52.05 -1.81
CA ARG A 226 16.64 -53.29 -1.01
C ARG A 226 15.25 -53.94 -1.00
N LEU A 227 14.20 -53.17 -1.26
CA LEU A 227 12.83 -53.65 -1.30
C LEU A 227 12.47 -54.35 -2.61
N THR A 228 13.23 -54.15 -3.69
CA THR A 228 12.90 -54.72 -5.01
C THR A 228 13.11 -56.23 -5.09
N LEU A 229 12.47 -56.89 -6.06
CA LEU A 229 12.49 -58.35 -6.21
C LEU A 229 13.91 -58.92 -6.25
N ASP A 230 14.84 -58.22 -6.91
CA ASP A 230 16.23 -58.67 -7.08
C ASP A 230 17.07 -58.64 -5.81
N ARG A 231 16.66 -57.85 -4.79
CA ARG A 231 17.45 -57.59 -3.58
C ARG A 231 16.74 -58.01 -2.30
N ARG A 232 15.40 -58.13 -2.31
CA ARG A 232 14.60 -58.50 -1.12
C ARG A 232 14.90 -59.91 -0.59
N ALA A 233 15.42 -60.82 -1.41
CA ALA A 233 15.81 -62.16 -0.98
C ALA A 233 16.93 -62.16 0.09
N SER A 234 17.66 -61.05 0.21
CA SER A 234 18.68 -60.85 1.26
C SER A 234 18.11 -60.25 2.55
N GLU A 235 16.81 -59.95 2.60
CA GLU A 235 16.11 -59.37 3.74
C GLU A 235 15.16 -60.39 4.37
N SER A 236 14.79 -60.17 5.65
CA SER A 236 13.78 -61.00 6.32
C SER A 236 12.39 -60.69 5.77
N GLU A 237 11.71 -61.70 5.21
CA GLU A 237 10.34 -61.59 4.70
C GLU A 237 9.36 -61.08 5.79
N GLU A 238 9.51 -61.57 7.03
CA GLU A 238 8.71 -61.13 8.17
C GLU A 238 8.86 -59.61 8.44
N GLN A 239 10.07 -59.07 8.29
CA GLN A 239 10.31 -57.63 8.45
C GLN A 239 9.68 -56.79 7.32
N ILE A 240 9.63 -57.32 6.09
CA ILE A 240 8.95 -56.68 4.96
C ILE A 240 7.43 -56.70 5.19
N LYS A 241 6.86 -57.83 5.65
CA LYS A 241 5.44 -57.95 6.02
C LYS A 241 5.05 -56.95 7.12
N LYS A 242 5.88 -56.80 8.17
CA LYS A 242 5.69 -55.77 9.21
C LYS A 242 5.78 -54.35 8.66
N LEU A 243 6.70 -54.08 7.72
CA LEU A 243 6.83 -52.78 7.07
C LEU A 243 5.58 -52.42 6.25
N LEU A 244 5.06 -53.35 5.45
CA LEU A 244 3.83 -53.18 4.66
C LEU A 244 2.64 -52.85 5.55
N LEU A 245 2.43 -53.67 6.59
CA LEU A 245 1.36 -53.43 7.54
C LEU A 245 1.53 -52.09 8.28
N HIS A 246 2.74 -51.74 8.67
CA HIS A 246 2.99 -50.47 9.32
C HIS A 246 2.75 -49.27 8.39
N ALA A 247 3.04 -49.40 7.10
CA ALA A 247 2.73 -48.39 6.08
C ALA A 247 1.22 -48.18 5.94
N PHE A 248 0.45 -49.26 5.85
CA PHE A 248 -1.01 -49.22 5.83
C PHE A 248 -1.58 -48.54 7.08
N LEU A 249 -1.12 -48.94 8.27
CA LEU A 249 -1.57 -48.32 9.53
C LEU A 249 -1.14 -46.85 9.64
N GLU A 250 0.00 -46.45 9.09
CA GLU A 250 0.41 -45.05 9.07
C GLU A 250 -0.49 -44.22 8.15
N ASP A 251 -0.83 -44.71 6.96
CA ASP A 251 -1.74 -44.01 6.05
C ASP A 251 -3.09 -43.73 6.73
N LEU A 252 -3.63 -44.72 7.44
CA LEU A 252 -4.80 -44.56 8.28
C LEU A 252 -4.58 -43.52 9.40
N ARG A 253 -3.45 -43.57 10.11
CA ARG A 253 -3.12 -42.56 11.14
C ARG A 253 -3.05 -41.15 10.56
N ILE A 254 -2.44 -40.98 9.40
CA ILE A 254 -2.32 -39.68 8.70
C ILE A 254 -3.72 -39.14 8.39
N ALA A 255 -4.58 -39.99 7.83
CA ALA A 255 -5.94 -39.62 7.46
C ALA A 255 -6.82 -39.24 8.66
N TYR A 256 -6.60 -39.86 9.83
CA TYR A 256 -7.33 -39.59 11.08
C TYR A 256 -6.65 -38.59 12.03
N ARG A 257 -5.47 -38.06 11.67
CA ARG A 257 -4.64 -37.23 12.55
C ARG A 257 -5.29 -35.89 12.91
N ARG A 258 -5.51 -35.66 14.21
CA ARG A 258 -5.94 -34.35 14.76
C ARG A 258 -4.72 -33.45 15.04
N ARG A 259 -4.13 -32.84 13.99
CA ARG A 259 -2.95 -31.95 14.17
C ARG A 259 -3.37 -30.66 14.87
N ARG A 260 -2.67 -30.27 15.94
CA ARG A 260 -3.05 -29.11 16.78
C ARG A 260 -2.75 -27.75 16.13
N TRP A 261 -1.70 -27.62 15.33
CA TRP A 261 -1.27 -26.34 14.76
C TRP A 261 -0.62 -26.54 13.38
N ARG A 262 -1.30 -26.08 12.31
CA ARG A 262 -0.75 -25.60 11.04
C ARG A 262 -1.89 -24.98 10.20
N ILE A 263 -1.59 -23.85 9.57
CA ILE A 263 -2.51 -22.79 9.09
C ILE A 263 -3.13 -23.17 7.72
N VAL A 264 -3.73 -24.36 7.57
CA VAL A 264 -4.24 -24.84 6.26
C VAL A 264 -5.61 -25.54 6.42
N PRO A 265 -6.57 -25.37 5.48
CA PRO A 265 -7.98 -25.76 5.65
C PRO A 265 -8.27 -27.27 5.56
N ARG A 266 -7.27 -28.14 5.32
CA ARG A 266 -7.46 -29.59 5.28
C ARG A 266 -7.43 -30.19 6.68
N ARG A 267 -8.59 -30.26 7.36
CA ARG A 267 -8.76 -30.93 8.66
C ARG A 267 -9.67 -32.19 8.59
N PRO A 268 -9.37 -33.20 7.76
CA PRO A 268 -10.19 -34.43 7.67
C PRO A 268 -10.28 -35.17 9.01
N GLY A 269 -9.18 -35.30 9.75
CA GLY A 269 -9.17 -35.99 11.05
C GLY A 269 -10.02 -35.35 12.17
N TRP A 270 -10.44 -34.09 12.01
CA TRP A 270 -11.37 -33.42 12.95
C TRP A 270 -12.84 -33.72 12.63
N ARG A 271 -13.14 -34.15 11.40
CA ARG A 271 -14.49 -34.51 10.96
C ARG A 271 -14.81 -35.98 11.21
N ARG A 272 -13.79 -36.83 11.33
CA ARG A 272 -13.93 -38.27 11.59
C ARG A 272 -14.14 -38.56 13.07
N THR A 273 -15.37 -38.90 13.42
CA THR A 273 -15.84 -39.14 14.80
C THR A 273 -16.01 -40.62 15.15
N THR A 274 -15.72 -41.52 14.22
CA THR A 274 -15.78 -42.98 14.33
C THR A 274 -14.46 -43.59 13.85
N TYR A 275 -14.17 -44.86 14.16
CA TYR A 275 -13.01 -45.59 13.67
C TYR A 275 -13.29 -46.34 12.35
N VAL A 276 -12.24 -46.75 11.64
CA VAL A 276 -12.37 -47.61 10.45
C VAL A 276 -12.65 -49.03 10.93
N THR A 277 -13.79 -49.60 10.56
CA THR A 277 -14.20 -50.92 11.06
C THR A 277 -14.02 -51.99 9.99
N VAL A 278 -13.19 -52.97 10.27
CA VAL A 278 -12.92 -54.11 9.39
C VAL A 278 -13.51 -55.37 10.02
N LEU A 279 -14.38 -56.04 9.26
CA LEU A 279 -14.96 -57.32 9.59
C LEU A 279 -14.23 -58.38 8.77
N LEU A 280 -13.58 -59.33 9.44
CA LEU A 280 -12.85 -60.43 8.80
C LEU A 280 -13.57 -61.73 9.11
N ASP A 281 -14.03 -62.42 8.09
CA ASP A 281 -14.79 -63.67 8.19
C ASP A 281 -13.92 -64.88 7.82
N ASN A 282 -14.30 -66.08 8.28
CA ASN A 282 -13.64 -67.38 7.99
C ASN A 282 -12.11 -67.40 8.21
N ILE A 283 -11.62 -66.78 9.29
CA ILE A 283 -10.18 -66.71 9.55
C ILE A 283 -9.62 -68.09 9.89
N GLY A 284 -8.59 -68.51 9.14
CA GLY A 284 -7.86 -69.75 9.35
C GLY A 284 -6.34 -69.56 9.27
N GLU A 285 -5.60 -70.64 9.52
CA GLU A 285 -4.14 -70.66 9.38
C GLU A 285 -3.72 -70.76 7.91
N ALA A 286 -4.43 -71.59 7.13
CA ALA A 286 -4.14 -71.82 5.71
C ALA A 286 -4.42 -70.60 4.81
N ASN A 287 -5.36 -69.73 5.18
CA ASN A 287 -5.74 -68.54 4.41
C ASN A 287 -5.02 -67.25 4.86
N GLY A 288 -4.03 -67.35 5.76
CA GLY A 288 -3.25 -66.22 6.24
C GLY A 288 -4.00 -65.27 7.19
N GLY A 289 -5.22 -65.61 7.60
CA GLY A 289 -6.03 -64.80 8.51
C GLY A 289 -5.36 -64.61 9.89
N TRP A 290 -4.86 -65.71 10.48
CA TRP A 290 -4.11 -65.65 11.75
C TRP A 290 -2.77 -64.92 11.62
N GLU A 291 -2.09 -65.03 10.46
CA GLU A 291 -0.86 -64.30 10.17
C GLU A 291 -1.12 -62.78 10.19
N LEU A 292 -2.19 -62.31 9.54
CA LEU A 292 -2.56 -60.90 9.54
C LEU A 292 -2.88 -60.38 10.95
N LEU A 293 -3.67 -61.11 11.74
CA LEU A 293 -3.99 -60.72 13.12
C LEU A 293 -2.73 -60.66 14.00
N ARG A 294 -1.84 -61.64 13.88
CA ARG A 294 -0.55 -61.68 14.58
C ARG A 294 0.29 -60.46 14.24
N LEU A 295 0.44 -60.15 12.94
CA LEU A 295 1.19 -58.99 12.47
C LEU A 295 0.58 -57.67 12.99
N ILE A 296 -0.75 -57.53 13.04
CA ILE A 296 -1.42 -56.35 13.62
C ILE A 296 -1.10 -56.22 15.11
N ASN A 297 -1.16 -57.30 15.86
CA ASN A 297 -0.80 -57.30 17.27
C ASN A 297 0.67 -56.90 17.48
N GLU A 298 1.60 -57.53 16.77
CA GLU A 298 3.03 -57.26 16.87
C GLU A 298 3.38 -55.82 16.50
N VAL A 299 2.91 -55.33 15.34
CA VAL A 299 3.17 -53.95 14.91
C VAL A 299 2.58 -52.93 15.89
N ARG A 300 1.40 -53.19 16.47
CA ARG A 300 0.81 -52.33 17.52
C ARG A 300 1.58 -52.35 18.83
N ASN A 301 2.22 -53.47 19.18
CA ASN A 301 3.03 -53.59 20.39
C ASN A 301 4.40 -52.95 20.21
N GLU A 302 5.08 -53.23 19.09
CA GLU A 302 6.41 -52.71 18.77
C GLU A 302 6.42 -51.19 18.49
N THR A 303 5.41 -50.66 17.81
CA THR A 303 5.34 -49.21 17.51
C THR A 303 4.82 -48.40 18.68
N GLY A 304 3.94 -48.99 19.50
CA GLY A 304 3.25 -48.33 20.60
C GLY A 304 2.35 -47.16 20.19
N ARG A 305 2.12 -46.95 18.90
CA ARG A 305 1.26 -45.91 18.33
C ARG A 305 -0.18 -46.40 18.24
N LEU A 306 -1.13 -45.50 18.47
CA LEU A 306 -2.54 -45.78 18.23
C LEU A 306 -2.82 -45.63 16.73
N ASP A 307 -3.71 -46.46 16.20
CA ASP A 307 -4.21 -46.41 14.83
C ASP A 307 -5.74 -46.53 14.85
N PRO A 308 -6.44 -46.08 13.80
CA PRO A 308 -7.89 -46.00 13.80
C PRO A 308 -8.59 -47.27 13.31
N LEU A 309 -7.91 -48.43 13.27
CA LEU A 309 -8.44 -49.67 12.71
C LEU A 309 -9.12 -50.52 13.81
N LEU A 310 -10.44 -50.67 13.78
CA LEU A 310 -11.17 -51.63 14.60
C LEU A 310 -11.32 -52.92 13.80
N VAL A 311 -10.81 -54.04 14.32
CA VAL A 311 -10.92 -55.36 13.67
C VAL A 311 -11.86 -56.24 14.49
N VAL A 312 -12.89 -56.77 13.82
CA VAL A 312 -13.77 -57.81 14.34
C VAL A 312 -13.62 -59.03 13.43
N ALA A 313 -13.08 -60.08 13.98
CA ALA A 313 -12.58 -61.25 13.28
C ALA A 313 -13.39 -62.47 13.72
N ALA A 314 -13.92 -63.28 12.81
CA ALA A 314 -14.62 -64.53 13.12
C ALA A 314 -13.80 -65.74 12.66
N THR A 315 -13.77 -66.79 13.49
CA THR A 315 -13.03 -68.03 13.24
C THR A 315 -13.80 -69.23 13.78
N ASP A 316 -13.70 -70.34 13.06
CA ASP A 316 -14.27 -71.64 13.43
C ASP A 316 -13.19 -72.56 14.02
N ASP A 317 -11.89 -72.24 13.83
CA ASP A 317 -10.75 -73.02 14.31
C ASP A 317 -9.67 -72.10 14.92
N PRO A 318 -9.58 -72.00 16.26
CA PRO A 318 -8.57 -71.19 16.92
C PRO A 318 -7.17 -71.77 16.75
N PRO A 319 -6.11 -70.93 16.75
CA PRO A 319 -4.76 -71.36 16.46
C PRO A 319 -4.24 -72.21 17.62
N ARG A 320 -3.70 -73.39 17.31
CA ARG A 320 -3.11 -74.30 18.31
C ARG A 320 -1.58 -74.16 18.29
N HIS A 321 -1.05 -73.15 18.97
CA HIS A 321 0.41 -73.04 19.15
C HIS A 321 0.87 -73.91 20.33
N PRO A 322 1.85 -74.82 20.16
CA PRO A 322 2.33 -75.72 21.22
C PRO A 322 2.95 -75.02 22.44
N GLU A 323 3.39 -73.77 22.28
CA GLU A 323 4.12 -73.01 23.30
C GLU A 323 3.28 -71.93 24.01
N GLU A 324 2.02 -71.71 23.59
CA GLU A 324 1.13 -70.69 24.17
C GLU A 324 0.00 -71.33 24.99
N PRO A 325 -0.38 -70.75 26.16
CA PRO A 325 -1.51 -71.24 26.93
C PRO A 325 -2.80 -71.13 26.12
N ALA A 326 -3.69 -72.12 26.25
CA ALA A 326 -4.97 -72.14 25.56
C ALA A 326 -5.72 -70.80 25.75
N PRO A 327 -6.27 -70.21 24.68
CA PRO A 327 -6.95 -68.92 24.77
C PRO A 327 -8.11 -68.99 25.77
N SER A 328 -8.16 -68.03 26.71
CA SER A 328 -9.30 -67.90 27.62
C SER A 328 -10.46 -67.24 26.87
N PHE A 329 -11.49 -68.00 26.57
CA PHE A 329 -12.69 -67.50 25.93
C PHE A 329 -13.62 -66.84 26.94
N ASN A 330 -14.20 -65.69 26.58
CA ASN A 330 -15.25 -65.04 27.37
C ASN A 330 -16.58 -65.24 26.65
N SER A 331 -17.61 -65.67 27.37
CA SER A 331 -18.97 -65.74 26.79
C SER A 331 -19.43 -64.37 26.31
N ALA A 332 -20.20 -64.33 25.21
CA ALA A 332 -20.81 -63.11 24.68
C ALA A 332 -21.61 -62.31 25.73
N VAL A 333 -22.23 -62.97 26.72
CA VAL A 333 -22.95 -62.33 27.83
C VAL A 333 -22.04 -61.41 28.64
N HIS A 334 -20.78 -61.79 28.83
CA HIS A 334 -19.77 -61.05 29.60
C HIS A 334 -18.88 -60.14 28.73
N ALA A 335 -19.25 -59.87 27.48
CA ALA A 335 -18.42 -59.12 26.53
C ALA A 335 -17.96 -57.74 27.09
N ASN A 336 -18.88 -56.96 27.67
CA ASN A 336 -18.55 -55.64 28.23
C ASN A 336 -17.57 -55.70 29.42
N GLU A 337 -17.67 -56.75 30.25
CA GLU A 337 -16.76 -57.01 31.36
C GLU A 337 -15.38 -57.43 30.84
N ALA A 338 -15.35 -58.30 29.83
CA ALA A 338 -14.12 -58.73 29.16
C ALA A 338 -13.38 -57.54 28.53
N LEU A 339 -14.08 -56.61 27.87
CA LEU A 339 -13.48 -55.39 27.34
C LEU A 339 -12.91 -54.50 28.46
N SER A 340 -13.65 -54.35 29.57
CA SER A 340 -13.22 -53.57 30.72
C SER A 340 -11.97 -54.15 31.37
N GLU A 341 -11.92 -55.49 31.51
CA GLU A 341 -10.76 -56.18 32.02
C GLU A 341 -9.55 -56.13 31.08
N TRP A 342 -9.77 -56.29 29.78
CA TRP A 342 -8.73 -56.10 28.77
C TRP A 342 -8.12 -54.70 28.86
N ARG A 343 -8.95 -53.65 28.96
CA ARG A 343 -8.49 -52.26 29.13
C ARG A 343 -7.61 -52.08 30.38
N ARG A 344 -7.94 -52.76 31.48
CA ARG A 344 -7.14 -52.74 32.73
C ARG A 344 -5.79 -53.45 32.57
N ARG A 345 -5.76 -54.59 31.90
CA ARG A 345 -4.54 -55.43 31.74
C ARG A 345 -3.60 -54.94 30.64
N LEU A 346 -4.11 -54.21 29.65
CA LEU A 346 -3.36 -53.78 28.47
C LEU A 346 -2.05 -53.02 28.77
N PRO A 347 -1.97 -52.03 29.68
CA PRO A 347 -0.73 -51.32 29.94
C PRO A 347 0.41 -52.25 30.39
N THR A 348 0.13 -53.15 31.33
CA THR A 348 1.09 -54.14 31.84
C THR A 348 1.48 -55.17 30.79
N ARG A 349 0.50 -55.69 30.03
CA ARG A 349 0.74 -56.65 28.95
C ARG A 349 1.61 -56.07 27.84
N ARG A 350 1.38 -54.79 27.47
CA ARG A 350 2.21 -54.07 26.50
C ARG A 350 3.64 -53.84 26.97
N GLN A 351 3.84 -53.50 28.25
CA GLN A 351 5.18 -53.35 28.83
C GLN A 351 5.98 -54.64 28.77
N LYS A 352 5.29 -55.79 28.91
CA LYS A 352 5.89 -57.12 28.80
C LYS A 352 6.02 -57.64 27.36
N LEU A 353 5.61 -56.87 26.35
CA LEU A 353 5.52 -57.30 24.95
C LEU A 353 4.81 -58.66 24.79
N ALA A 354 3.76 -58.89 25.58
CA ALA A 354 3.05 -60.17 25.56
C ALA A 354 2.44 -60.46 24.16
N PRO A 355 2.59 -61.69 23.63
CA PRO A 355 2.11 -62.04 22.28
C PRO A 355 0.58 -61.94 22.17
N ASP A 356 -0.15 -62.06 23.28
CA ASP A 356 -1.61 -61.99 23.32
C ASP A 356 -2.18 -60.60 23.69
N ALA A 357 -1.33 -59.57 23.83
CA ALA A 357 -1.71 -58.32 24.52
C ALA A 357 -2.92 -57.57 23.92
N ARG A 358 -3.21 -57.74 22.62
CA ARG A 358 -4.28 -57.02 21.92
C ARG A 358 -5.52 -57.87 21.62
N TYR A 359 -5.49 -59.18 21.86
CA TYR A 359 -6.61 -60.04 21.55
C TYR A 359 -7.72 -59.93 22.60
N LEU A 360 -8.97 -59.95 22.12
CA LEU A 360 -10.16 -60.05 22.93
C LEU A 360 -11.02 -61.17 22.36
N HIS A 361 -10.90 -62.35 22.95
CA HIS A 361 -11.62 -63.54 22.51
C HIS A 361 -13.02 -63.58 23.14
N ILE A 362 -14.03 -63.66 22.28
CA ILE A 362 -15.44 -63.80 22.64
C ILE A 362 -15.98 -65.07 22.00
N GLU A 363 -16.60 -65.93 22.79
CA GLU A 363 -17.26 -67.14 22.31
C GLU A 363 -18.75 -66.85 22.05
N LEU A 364 -19.19 -67.18 20.83
CA LEU A 364 -20.59 -67.10 20.44
C LEU A 364 -21.28 -68.42 20.80
N PRO A 365 -22.42 -68.39 21.51
CA PRO A 365 -23.07 -69.61 21.97
C PRO A 365 -23.70 -70.38 20.79
N VAL A 366 -23.76 -71.72 20.95
CA VAL A 366 -24.41 -72.65 20.02
C VAL A 366 -25.92 -72.60 20.26
N ASP A 367 -26.71 -72.31 19.22
CA ASP A 367 -28.19 -72.40 19.16
C ASP A 367 -28.94 -71.97 20.43
N ALA A 368 -29.28 -70.68 20.52
CA ALA A 368 -30.09 -70.17 21.62
C ALA A 368 -31.50 -70.78 21.61
N SER A 369 -31.87 -71.48 22.69
CA SER A 369 -33.27 -71.75 22.95
C SER A 369 -33.99 -70.41 23.22
N ALA A 370 -35.23 -70.24 22.76
CA ALA A 370 -35.98 -68.99 22.98
C ALA A 370 -36.18 -68.62 24.48
N ALA A 371 -35.85 -69.54 25.40
CA ALA A 371 -35.92 -69.35 26.85
C ALA A 371 -34.69 -68.64 27.47
N GLU A 372 -33.56 -68.54 26.75
CA GLU A 372 -32.29 -67.99 27.27
C GLU A 372 -32.01 -66.55 26.80
N LEU A 373 -32.86 -66.01 25.92
CA LEU A 373 -32.70 -64.67 25.36
C LEU A 373 -33.33 -63.60 26.26
N SER A 374 -32.56 -62.56 26.60
CA SER A 374 -33.09 -61.39 27.28
C SER A 374 -33.93 -60.51 26.34
N GLN A 375 -34.81 -59.67 26.89
CA GLN A 375 -35.57 -58.68 26.10
C GLN A 375 -34.64 -57.70 25.37
N GLU A 376 -33.48 -57.41 25.96
CA GLU A 376 -32.44 -56.59 25.35
C GLU A 376 -31.80 -57.29 24.14
N ASP A 377 -31.56 -58.62 24.21
CA ASP A 377 -31.03 -59.41 23.09
C ASP A 377 -32.02 -59.52 21.92
N HIS A 378 -33.33 -59.59 22.20
CA HIS A 378 -34.36 -59.59 21.15
C HIS A 378 -34.44 -58.26 20.39
N THR A 379 -34.18 -57.14 21.07
CA THR A 379 -34.30 -55.80 20.50
C THR A 379 -32.96 -55.18 20.10
N ALA A 380 -31.84 -55.90 20.30
CA ALA A 380 -30.49 -55.37 20.12
C ALA A 380 -30.21 -54.81 18.71
N TRP A 381 -30.78 -55.42 17.67
CA TRP A 381 -30.65 -54.95 16.28
C TRP A 381 -31.51 -53.73 15.95
N GLN A 382 -32.47 -53.36 16.81
CA GLN A 382 -33.37 -52.21 16.61
C GLN A 382 -32.72 -50.88 17.04
N ASP A 383 -31.65 -50.91 17.85
CA ASP A 383 -30.90 -49.71 18.23
C ASP A 383 -30.00 -49.20 17.09
N ARG A 384 -30.61 -48.46 16.16
CA ARG A 384 -29.90 -47.80 15.07
C ARG A 384 -29.13 -46.56 15.53
N VAL A 385 -29.47 -45.98 16.69
CA VAL A 385 -28.88 -44.72 17.16
C VAL A 385 -27.43 -44.93 17.58
N GLY A 386 -27.11 -46.11 18.16
CA GLY A 386 -25.76 -46.50 18.54
C GLY A 386 -24.71 -46.45 17.41
N TRP A 387 -25.14 -46.52 16.15
CA TRP A 387 -24.24 -46.53 14.97
C TRP A 387 -24.08 -45.17 14.28
N HIS A 388 -24.79 -44.11 14.70
CA HIS A 388 -24.74 -42.80 14.04
C HIS A 388 -23.48 -41.99 14.41
N PRO A 389 -22.70 -41.49 13.43
CA PRO A 389 -21.53 -40.65 13.70
C PRO A 389 -21.90 -39.34 14.40
N ARG A 390 -21.03 -38.88 15.30
CA ARG A 390 -21.21 -37.57 15.98
C ARG A 390 -20.94 -36.41 15.02
N ARG A 391 -21.65 -35.29 15.21
CA ARG A 391 -21.44 -34.05 14.44
C ARG A 391 -20.03 -33.48 14.64
N ALA A 392 -19.40 -33.04 13.54
CA ALA A 392 -18.08 -32.41 13.59
C ALA A 392 -18.11 -31.02 14.27
N PRO A 393 -17.02 -30.61 14.96
CA PRO A 393 -16.94 -29.30 15.62
C PRO A 393 -16.98 -28.12 14.64
N LEU A 394 -17.47 -26.95 15.09
CA LEU A 394 -17.68 -25.75 14.25
C LEU A 394 -16.40 -25.30 13.50
N LEU A 395 -15.25 -25.34 14.18
CA LEU A 395 -13.94 -24.97 13.62
C LEU A 395 -13.41 -25.95 12.54
N ALA A 396 -14.10 -27.07 12.31
CA ALA A 396 -13.78 -28.00 11.22
C ALA A 396 -14.66 -27.79 9.97
N ARG A 397 -15.62 -26.85 10.01
CA ARG A 397 -16.50 -26.50 8.88
C ARG A 397 -15.76 -25.57 7.93
N ARG A 398 -15.67 -25.96 6.65
CA ARG A 398 -14.87 -25.30 5.61
C ARG A 398 -15.25 -23.83 5.42
N TYR A 399 -16.55 -23.55 5.31
CA TYR A 399 -17.08 -22.24 4.96
C TYR A 399 -16.84 -21.15 6.02
N LEU A 400 -16.80 -21.50 7.32
CA LEU A 400 -16.57 -20.52 8.39
C LEU A 400 -15.13 -19.98 8.40
N CYS A 401 -14.15 -20.84 8.15
CA CYS A 401 -12.75 -20.41 8.10
C CYS A 401 -12.45 -19.61 6.82
N GLU A 402 -13.00 -20.01 5.68
CA GLU A 402 -12.88 -19.28 4.42
C GLU A 402 -13.52 -17.87 4.54
N ALA A 403 -14.71 -17.78 5.15
CA ALA A 403 -15.36 -16.49 5.43
C ALA A 403 -14.53 -15.59 6.36
N LEU A 404 -13.95 -16.14 7.44
CA LEU A 404 -13.11 -15.37 8.37
C LEU A 404 -11.85 -14.82 7.69
N VAL A 405 -11.18 -15.64 6.86
CA VAL A 405 -9.99 -15.20 6.11
C VAL A 405 -10.37 -14.10 5.12
N LEU A 406 -11.50 -14.26 4.42
CA LEU A 406 -12.00 -13.23 3.50
C LEU A 406 -12.27 -11.92 4.24
N VAL A 407 -12.93 -11.96 5.40
CA VAL A 407 -13.21 -10.77 6.23
C VAL A 407 -11.92 -10.08 6.69
N LEU A 408 -10.90 -10.84 7.09
CA LEU A 408 -9.62 -10.26 7.51
C LEU A 408 -8.86 -9.62 6.33
N LEU A 409 -8.90 -10.25 5.15
CA LEU A 409 -8.29 -9.70 3.94
C LEU A 409 -9.01 -8.45 3.45
N THR A 410 -10.35 -8.44 3.44
CA THR A 410 -11.12 -7.25 3.07
C THR A 410 -10.89 -6.12 4.07
N ALA A 411 -10.91 -6.40 5.38
CA ALA A 411 -10.63 -5.41 6.41
C ALA A 411 -9.22 -4.79 6.26
N GLY A 412 -8.21 -5.60 5.92
CA GLY A 412 -6.84 -5.11 5.68
C GLY A 412 -6.70 -4.19 4.46
N LEU A 413 -7.62 -4.28 3.49
CA LEU A 413 -7.60 -3.46 2.28
C LEU A 413 -8.39 -2.14 2.40
N ILE A 414 -9.26 -2.00 3.40
CA ILE A 414 -10.11 -0.80 3.55
C ILE A 414 -9.26 0.46 3.72
N GLN A 415 -8.33 0.46 4.68
CA GLN A 415 -7.52 1.66 4.99
C GLN A 415 -6.67 2.12 3.79
N PRO A 416 -5.88 1.26 3.13
CA PRO A 416 -5.17 1.65 1.90
C PRO A 416 -6.09 2.20 0.82
N THR A 417 -7.27 1.60 0.64
CA THR A 417 -8.22 2.02 -0.40
C THR A 417 -8.76 3.42 -0.12
N LEU A 418 -9.09 3.72 1.15
CA LEU A 418 -9.54 5.06 1.56
C LEU A 418 -8.43 6.11 1.37
N THR A 419 -7.20 5.82 1.83
CA THR A 419 -6.07 6.74 1.66
C THR A 419 -5.75 7.02 0.18
N VAL A 420 -5.80 5.99 -0.67
CA VAL A 420 -5.63 6.15 -2.13
C VAL A 420 -6.75 7.00 -2.71
N SER A 421 -8.00 6.73 -2.32
CA SER A 421 -9.16 7.48 -2.81
C SER A 421 -9.10 8.97 -2.44
N GLU A 422 -8.74 9.29 -1.20
CA GLU A 422 -8.60 10.67 -0.73
C GLU A 422 -7.45 11.39 -1.45
N SER A 423 -6.31 10.71 -1.60
CA SER A 423 -5.15 11.26 -2.31
C SER A 423 -5.46 11.56 -3.77
N VAL A 424 -6.12 10.62 -4.48
CA VAL A 424 -6.56 10.83 -5.87
C VAL A 424 -7.58 11.97 -5.96
N GLY A 425 -8.56 12.02 -5.04
CA GLY A 425 -9.56 13.10 -5.02
C GLY A 425 -8.97 14.50 -4.81
N ALA A 426 -7.87 14.59 -4.06
CA ALA A 426 -7.14 15.84 -3.82
C ALA A 426 -6.02 16.14 -4.85
N ASN A 427 -5.88 15.34 -5.92
CA ASN A 427 -4.76 15.39 -6.88
C ASN A 427 -3.38 15.32 -6.21
N CYS A 428 -3.25 14.40 -5.25
CA CYS A 428 -2.10 14.23 -4.37
C CYS A 428 -1.40 12.91 -4.65
N ALA A 429 -0.07 12.91 -4.63
CA ALA A 429 0.74 11.74 -4.91
C ALA A 429 0.52 10.67 -3.83
N VAL A 430 0.13 9.47 -4.28
CA VAL A 430 -0.26 8.34 -3.43
C VAL A 430 0.95 7.64 -2.78
N VAL A 431 2.12 7.73 -3.42
CA VAL A 431 3.34 6.97 -3.04
C VAL A 431 4.53 7.92 -2.84
N GLY A 432 4.35 8.98 -2.04
CA GLY A 432 5.41 9.94 -1.71
C GLY A 432 6.55 9.42 -0.80
N PRO A 433 6.31 8.59 0.24
CA PRO A 433 7.35 8.31 1.24
C PRO A 433 8.49 7.37 0.79
N TRP A 434 8.36 6.69 -0.36
CA TRP A 434 9.32 5.65 -0.79
C TRP A 434 10.23 6.10 -1.94
N SER A 435 9.97 7.26 -2.55
CA SER A 435 10.89 7.91 -3.47
C SER A 435 11.78 8.89 -2.71
N SER A 436 13.09 8.70 -2.80
CA SER A 436 14.13 9.52 -2.18
C SER A 436 13.91 11.03 -2.36
N GLY A 437 13.47 11.74 -1.31
CA GLY A 437 13.61 13.21 -1.11
C GLY A 437 12.96 14.17 -2.10
N THR A 438 12.43 13.71 -3.23
CA THR A 438 11.99 14.54 -4.37
C THR A 438 10.55 15.03 -4.25
N VAL A 439 9.67 14.27 -3.60
CA VAL A 439 8.26 14.62 -3.41
C VAL A 439 7.81 14.22 -2.02
N SER A 440 7.18 15.14 -1.30
CA SER A 440 6.50 14.84 -0.05
C SER A 440 5.20 15.63 0.00
N THR A 441 4.09 14.91 -0.06
CA THR A 441 2.75 15.48 -0.07
C THR A 441 1.85 14.86 0.98
N ARG A 442 0.88 15.64 1.44
CA ARG A 442 -0.16 15.19 2.35
C ARG A 442 -1.49 15.82 1.98
N VAL A 443 -2.54 15.03 2.10
CA VAL A 443 -3.92 15.52 2.05
C VAL A 443 -4.26 16.15 3.41
N SER A 444 -4.59 17.43 3.43
CA SER A 444 -4.96 18.17 4.64
C SER A 444 -6.32 18.86 4.47
N ASP A 445 -7.15 18.84 5.52
CA ASP A 445 -8.43 19.54 5.55
C ASP A 445 -8.24 20.96 6.10
N LEU A 446 -8.44 21.96 5.23
CA LEU A 446 -8.30 23.37 5.55
C LEU A 446 -9.63 24.03 5.95
N GLY A 447 -10.59 23.23 6.43
CA GLY A 447 -11.89 23.66 6.93
C GLY A 447 -12.76 24.23 5.81
N PRO A 448 -13.16 25.52 5.85
CA PRO A 448 -13.97 26.13 4.78
C PRO A 448 -13.31 26.11 3.39
N ALA A 449 -11.99 25.91 3.30
CA ALA A 449 -11.26 25.78 2.04
C ALA A 449 -11.27 24.35 1.47
N GLY A 450 -11.81 23.39 2.23
CA GLY A 450 -11.89 21.97 1.89
C GLY A 450 -10.56 21.24 1.99
N THR A 451 -10.60 19.99 1.55
CA THR A 451 -9.45 19.08 1.48
C THR A 451 -8.51 19.48 0.33
N GLN A 452 -7.22 19.63 0.60
CA GLN A 452 -6.21 20.06 -0.38
C GLN A 452 -4.92 19.25 -0.27
N CYS A 453 -4.20 19.17 -1.39
CA CYS A 453 -2.89 18.55 -1.45
C CYS A 453 -1.80 19.56 -1.05
N LEU A 454 -1.22 19.40 0.13
CA LEU A 454 -0.14 20.22 0.65
C LEU A 454 1.21 19.51 0.52
N GLY A 455 2.30 20.28 0.48
CA GLY A 455 3.65 19.74 0.52
C GLY A 455 4.56 20.30 -0.56
N TYR A 456 5.54 19.53 -1.00
CA TYR A 456 6.49 19.96 -2.02
C TYR A 456 6.78 18.88 -3.05
N SER A 457 7.25 19.34 -4.22
CA SER A 457 7.67 18.53 -5.34
C SER A 457 8.77 19.22 -6.13
N ASP A 458 9.76 18.47 -6.56
CA ASP A 458 10.76 18.94 -7.53
C ASP A 458 10.69 18.21 -8.87
N SER A 459 9.69 17.33 -9.06
CA SER A 459 9.57 16.44 -10.22
C SER A 459 8.13 16.29 -10.71
N ALA A 460 7.97 15.71 -11.90
CA ALA A 460 6.65 15.46 -12.50
C ALA A 460 5.76 14.46 -11.73
N ALA A 461 6.28 13.80 -10.68
CA ALA A 461 5.48 12.89 -9.84
C ALA A 461 4.38 13.61 -9.04
N GLN A 462 4.53 14.92 -8.82
CA GLN A 462 3.47 15.77 -8.28
C GLN A 462 3.51 17.15 -8.94
N VAL A 463 2.36 17.58 -9.44
CA VAL A 463 2.11 18.96 -9.91
C VAL A 463 0.89 19.48 -9.17
N PHE A 464 0.97 20.66 -8.58
CA PHE A 464 -0.11 21.24 -7.76
C PHE A 464 -1.07 22.09 -8.59
N GLY A 465 -2.32 22.19 -8.15
CA GLY A 465 -3.34 23.00 -8.81
C GLY A 465 -3.91 22.37 -10.09
N SER A 466 -4.98 22.95 -10.61
CA SER A 466 -5.69 22.45 -11.79
C SER A 466 -5.56 23.34 -13.02
N ASN A 467 -5.11 24.59 -12.87
CA ASN A 467 -4.93 25.53 -13.97
C ASN A 467 -3.82 25.07 -14.93
N GLU A 468 -4.09 25.14 -16.23
CA GLU A 468 -3.20 24.56 -17.25
C GLU A 468 -1.87 25.30 -17.37
N ARG A 469 -1.90 26.65 -17.35
CA ARG A 469 -0.67 27.48 -17.36
C ARG A 469 0.20 27.21 -16.13
N LEU A 470 -0.40 27.12 -14.95
CA LEU A 470 0.30 26.79 -13.70
C LEU A 470 0.91 25.39 -13.72
N ARG A 471 0.18 24.40 -14.25
CA ARG A 471 0.68 23.03 -14.40
C ARG A 471 1.83 22.93 -15.41
N TYR A 472 1.72 23.67 -16.52
CA TYR A 472 2.80 23.78 -17.50
C TYR A 472 4.05 24.39 -16.87
N ALA A 473 3.94 25.53 -16.18
CA ALA A 473 5.06 26.21 -15.55
C ALA A 473 5.81 25.30 -14.56
N GLN A 474 5.08 24.57 -13.70
CA GLN A 474 5.67 23.58 -12.79
C GLN A 474 6.38 22.45 -13.55
N SER A 475 5.74 21.89 -14.58
CA SER A 475 6.31 20.80 -15.37
C SER A 475 7.59 21.23 -16.09
N ALA A 476 7.62 22.45 -16.63
CA ALA A 476 8.80 23.02 -17.27
C ALA A 476 9.93 23.30 -16.27
N VAL A 477 9.61 23.77 -15.07
CA VAL A 477 10.55 23.91 -13.95
C VAL A 477 11.14 22.53 -13.56
N HIS A 478 10.30 21.50 -13.44
CA HIS A 478 10.75 20.14 -13.16
C HIS A 478 11.66 19.57 -14.27
N ALA A 479 11.36 19.86 -15.54
CA ALA A 479 12.23 19.50 -16.65
C ALA A 479 13.60 20.19 -16.57
N GLN A 480 13.64 21.46 -16.12
CA GLN A 480 14.88 22.16 -15.84
C GLN A 480 15.63 21.62 -14.62
N ASN A 481 14.94 21.14 -13.58
CA ASN A 481 15.58 20.44 -12.46
C ASN A 481 16.32 19.18 -12.92
N GLU A 482 15.67 18.36 -13.76
CA GLU A 482 16.30 17.17 -14.35
C GLU A 482 17.45 17.52 -15.31
N ARG A 483 17.38 18.67 -15.99
CA ARG A 483 18.49 19.18 -16.78
C ARG A 483 19.67 19.61 -15.89
N ALA A 484 19.41 20.36 -14.82
CA ALA A 484 20.40 20.81 -13.86
C ALA A 484 21.09 19.60 -13.20
N LYS A 485 20.33 18.59 -12.78
CA LYS A 485 20.86 17.36 -12.19
C LYS A 485 21.83 16.65 -13.13
N ARG A 486 21.44 16.45 -14.39
CA ARG A 486 22.31 15.83 -15.42
C ARG A 486 23.58 16.64 -15.69
N LEU A 487 23.49 17.98 -15.66
CA LEU A 487 24.66 18.84 -15.84
C LEU A 487 25.60 18.78 -14.63
N HIS A 488 25.07 18.71 -13.42
CA HIS A 488 25.85 18.55 -12.19
C HIS A 488 26.52 17.17 -12.13
N GLU A 489 25.82 16.10 -12.51
CA GLU A 489 26.40 14.76 -12.61
C GLU A 489 27.57 14.71 -13.62
N GLY A 490 27.50 15.50 -14.70
CA GLY A 490 28.57 15.62 -15.69
C GLY A 490 29.75 16.52 -15.28
N ASN A 491 29.53 17.45 -14.35
CA ASN A 491 30.56 18.31 -13.77
C ASN A 491 30.21 18.64 -12.30
N PRO A 492 30.59 17.75 -11.35
CA PRO A 492 30.24 17.90 -9.93
C PRO A 492 30.82 19.15 -9.26
N ASP A 493 31.85 19.77 -9.84
CA ASP A 493 32.48 20.97 -9.30
C ASP A 493 31.64 22.24 -9.57
N ARG A 494 30.63 22.16 -10.44
CA ARG A 494 29.67 23.25 -10.64
C ARG A 494 28.75 23.39 -9.43
N PRO A 495 28.65 24.58 -8.81
CA PRO A 495 27.77 24.82 -7.68
C PRO A 495 26.32 24.45 -8.04
N TYR A 496 25.69 23.62 -7.20
CA TYR A 496 24.30 23.22 -7.37
C TYR A 496 23.44 23.99 -6.37
N VAL A 497 22.70 24.98 -6.86
CA VAL A 497 21.85 25.86 -6.06
C VAL A 497 20.41 25.37 -6.11
N THR A 498 19.86 25.02 -4.96
CA THR A 498 18.44 24.70 -4.82
C THR A 498 17.73 25.84 -4.10
N LEU A 499 16.62 26.32 -4.68
CA LEU A 499 15.68 27.24 -4.03
C LEU A 499 14.33 26.55 -3.86
N VAL A 500 13.63 26.84 -2.77
CA VAL A 500 12.24 26.43 -2.59
C VAL A 500 11.34 27.60 -2.99
N TYR A 501 10.51 27.42 -4.02
CA TYR A 501 9.41 28.33 -4.31
C TYR A 501 8.20 27.94 -3.47
N PHE A 502 7.81 28.76 -2.50
CA PHE A 502 6.73 28.43 -1.58
C PHE A 502 5.55 29.38 -1.74
N ALA A 503 4.40 28.89 -2.19
CA ALA A 503 3.20 29.69 -2.42
C ALA A 503 1.91 28.86 -2.20
N GLY A 504 0.75 29.51 -2.31
CA GLY A 504 -0.54 28.81 -2.37
C GLY A 504 -0.87 28.38 -3.80
N LEU A 505 -0.65 27.11 -4.14
CA LEU A 505 -0.77 26.56 -5.49
C LEU A 505 -2.09 25.81 -5.73
N THR A 506 -2.85 25.54 -4.68
CA THR A 506 -4.20 24.98 -4.78
C THR A 506 -5.22 26.04 -4.38
N ASN A 507 -6.20 26.27 -5.25
CA ASN A 507 -7.35 27.11 -4.98
C ASN A 507 -8.61 26.25 -4.81
N SER A 508 -9.52 26.65 -3.94
CA SER A 508 -10.86 26.05 -3.88
C SER A 508 -11.62 26.35 -5.17
N SER A 509 -12.46 25.43 -5.65
CA SER A 509 -13.29 25.60 -6.86
C SER A 509 -14.23 26.82 -6.83
N SER A 510 -14.46 27.39 -5.65
CA SER A 510 -15.23 28.61 -5.39
C SER A 510 -14.37 29.87 -5.15
N GLY A 511 -13.05 29.77 -5.29
CA GLY A 511 -12.08 30.81 -4.94
C GLY A 511 -11.61 31.68 -6.12
N PRO A 512 -11.00 32.84 -5.85
CA PRO A 512 -10.50 33.73 -6.89
C PRO A 512 -9.42 33.10 -7.77
N ARG A 513 -9.45 33.44 -9.06
CA ARG A 513 -8.54 33.00 -10.13
C ARG A 513 -7.12 33.57 -9.96
N THR A 514 -6.42 33.16 -8.92
CA THR A 514 -5.04 33.58 -8.64
C THR A 514 -3.97 32.71 -9.32
N ASP A 515 -4.39 31.63 -9.98
CA ASP A 515 -3.48 30.65 -10.59
C ASP A 515 -2.56 31.28 -11.66
N HIS A 516 -3.06 32.24 -12.45
CA HIS A 516 -2.26 32.94 -13.47
C HIS A 516 -1.12 33.75 -12.85
N ALA A 517 -1.39 34.45 -11.75
CA ALA A 517 -0.38 35.23 -11.05
C ALA A 517 0.70 34.33 -10.43
N VAL A 518 0.32 33.16 -9.93
CA VAL A 518 1.25 32.15 -9.40
C VAL A 518 2.04 31.47 -10.54
N ALA A 519 1.41 31.28 -11.71
CA ALA A 519 2.09 30.78 -12.90
C ALA A 519 3.17 31.76 -13.39
N GLU A 520 2.88 33.06 -13.41
CA GLU A 520 3.86 34.11 -13.74
C GLU A 520 5.11 34.05 -12.85
N GLU A 521 4.93 33.82 -11.54
CA GLU A 521 6.06 33.68 -10.60
C GLU A 521 6.95 32.47 -10.95
N LEU A 522 6.35 31.33 -11.29
CA LEU A 522 7.08 30.13 -11.74
C LEU A 522 7.72 30.29 -13.13
N GLU A 523 7.08 31.04 -14.04
CA GLU A 523 7.65 31.40 -15.33
C GLU A 523 8.91 32.25 -15.17
N GLY A 524 8.94 33.18 -14.21
CA GLY A 524 10.14 33.92 -13.85
C GLY A 524 11.29 33.02 -13.40
N LEU A 525 11.00 32.05 -12.53
CA LEU A 525 11.97 31.05 -12.10
C LEU A 525 12.45 30.17 -13.27
N LEU A 526 11.54 29.76 -14.14
CA LEU A 526 11.84 28.97 -15.34
C LEU A 526 12.80 29.71 -16.27
N LEU A 527 12.57 31.01 -16.51
CA LEU A 527 13.45 31.84 -17.33
C LEU A 527 14.86 31.86 -16.75
N ARG A 528 15.00 32.07 -15.43
CA ARG A 528 16.32 32.06 -14.78
C ARG A 528 16.97 30.68 -14.80
N GLN A 529 16.19 29.61 -14.63
CA GLN A 529 16.70 28.25 -14.77
C GLN A 529 17.23 27.97 -16.17
N ARG A 530 16.54 28.43 -17.23
CA ARG A 530 16.99 28.22 -18.62
C ARG A 530 18.28 28.94 -18.93
N GLU A 531 18.47 30.14 -18.38
CA GLU A 531 19.73 30.88 -18.45
C GLU A 531 20.86 30.11 -17.75
N GLN A 532 20.59 29.59 -16.55
CA GLN A 532 21.59 28.98 -15.70
C GLN A 532 21.95 27.53 -16.07
N ASN A 533 20.97 26.74 -16.50
CA ASN A 533 21.10 25.30 -16.76
C ASN A 533 21.56 25.00 -18.19
N THR A 534 22.54 25.78 -18.64
CA THR A 534 23.26 25.62 -19.90
C THR A 534 24.60 24.91 -19.69
N ARG A 535 25.30 24.59 -20.78
CA ARG A 535 26.67 24.06 -20.69
C ARG A 535 27.60 25.22 -20.34
N SER A 536 28.21 25.15 -19.17
CA SER A 536 29.21 26.08 -18.66
C SER A 536 30.16 25.28 -17.77
N ASP A 537 31.39 25.76 -17.60
CA ASP A 537 32.41 25.09 -16.79
C ASP A 537 32.32 25.51 -15.31
N SER A 538 31.84 26.73 -15.04
CA SER A 538 31.94 27.35 -13.70
C SER A 538 30.67 28.00 -13.19
N GLU A 539 29.70 28.31 -14.06
CA GLU A 539 28.49 28.96 -13.58
C GLU A 539 27.63 27.99 -12.76
N PRO A 540 26.95 28.48 -11.70
CA PRO A 540 26.07 27.65 -10.88
C PRO A 540 25.00 26.91 -11.71
N LEU A 541 24.29 25.99 -11.09
CA LEU A 541 23.13 25.31 -11.63
C LEU A 541 21.95 25.61 -10.72
N LEU A 542 20.75 25.74 -11.28
CA LEU A 542 19.56 26.13 -10.52
C LEU A 542 18.50 25.03 -10.53
N ARG A 543 18.21 24.49 -9.35
CA ARG A 543 17.08 23.61 -9.05
C ARG A 543 16.03 24.36 -8.25
N ILE A 544 14.77 24.16 -8.59
CA ILE A 544 13.62 24.77 -7.89
C ILE A 544 12.74 23.66 -7.33
N VAL A 545 12.57 23.64 -6.01
CA VAL A 545 11.58 22.81 -5.34
C VAL A 545 10.29 23.63 -5.22
N VAL A 546 9.19 23.11 -5.75
CA VAL A 546 7.88 23.78 -5.71
C VAL A 546 7.11 23.31 -4.48
N ALA A 547 6.74 24.24 -3.60
CA ALA A 547 6.02 23.95 -2.35
C ALA A 547 4.66 24.65 -2.32
N ASN A 548 3.63 23.89 -1.94
CA ASN A 548 2.24 24.34 -1.83
C ASN A 548 1.79 24.48 -0.36
N GLY A 549 1.51 25.71 0.06
CA GLY A 549 0.93 26.06 1.36
C GLY A 549 -0.61 26.05 1.40
N GLY A 550 -1.26 25.64 0.32
CA GLY A 550 -2.72 25.58 0.20
C GLY A 550 -3.37 26.95 -0.06
N THR A 551 -4.69 26.95 -0.22
CA THR A 551 -5.45 28.16 -0.57
C THR A 551 -5.20 29.28 0.44
N GLY A 552 -4.67 30.38 -0.06
CA GLY A 552 -4.37 31.55 0.75
C GLY A 552 -3.37 31.31 1.87
N MET A 553 -2.42 30.39 1.67
CA MET A 553 -1.34 30.05 2.61
C MET A 553 -1.83 29.46 3.95
N ARG A 554 -3.06 28.95 4.01
CA ARG A 554 -3.66 28.38 5.24
C ARG A 554 -2.83 27.25 5.85
N GLY A 555 -2.23 26.40 5.03
CA GLY A 555 -1.40 25.27 5.45
C GLY A 555 0.10 25.60 5.52
N ALA A 556 0.50 26.86 5.29
CA ALA A 556 1.92 27.21 5.21
C ALA A 556 2.73 26.86 6.49
N PRO A 557 2.22 27.07 7.73
CA PRO A 557 2.94 26.69 8.94
C PRO A 557 3.13 25.18 9.08
N GLU A 558 2.13 24.38 8.66
CA GLU A 558 2.19 22.92 8.65
C GLU A 558 3.27 22.46 7.67
N VAL A 559 3.21 22.93 6.42
CA VAL A 559 4.16 22.57 5.36
C VAL A 559 5.58 22.99 5.71
N ALA A 560 5.76 24.20 6.25
CA ALA A 560 7.07 24.67 6.69
C ALA A 560 7.67 23.75 7.76
N ARG A 561 6.91 23.48 8.83
CA ARG A 561 7.40 22.71 9.99
C ARG A 561 7.60 21.24 9.69
N GLU A 562 6.65 20.60 9.01
CA GLU A 562 6.60 19.14 8.93
C GLU A 562 7.23 18.59 7.65
N LEU A 563 7.37 19.42 6.60
CA LEU A 563 7.82 18.97 5.28
C LEU A 563 9.07 19.70 4.81
N LEU A 564 9.09 21.05 4.86
CA LEU A 564 10.24 21.82 4.37
C LEU A 564 11.43 21.81 5.33
N VAL A 565 11.22 21.88 6.64
CA VAL A 565 12.31 21.78 7.62
C VAL A 565 13.09 20.46 7.48
N PRO A 566 12.46 19.27 7.46
CA PRO A 566 13.18 18.02 7.21
C PRO A 566 13.92 17.99 5.84
N LEU A 567 13.34 18.58 4.80
CA LEU A 567 13.97 18.67 3.49
C LEU A 567 15.23 19.54 3.53
N VAL A 568 15.15 20.72 4.12
CA VAL A 568 16.26 21.68 4.26
C VAL A 568 17.40 21.15 5.13
N GLU A 569 17.08 20.35 6.14
CA GLU A 569 18.06 19.69 7.01
C GLU A 569 18.77 18.53 6.31
N SER A 570 18.09 17.85 5.38
CA SER A 570 18.65 16.71 4.64
C SER A 570 19.34 17.10 3.32
N ASP A 571 18.96 18.22 2.70
CA ASP A 571 19.54 18.73 1.46
C ASP A 571 20.28 20.07 1.67
N PRO A 572 21.63 20.05 1.81
CA PRO A 572 22.41 21.27 2.03
C PRO A 572 22.47 22.18 0.79
N THR A 573 22.06 21.70 -0.38
CA THR A 573 21.99 22.54 -1.59
C THR A 573 20.83 23.52 -1.55
N ILE A 574 19.89 23.37 -0.62
CA ILE A 574 18.81 24.33 -0.41
C ILE A 574 19.37 25.57 0.29
N LEU A 575 19.51 26.65 -0.48
CA LEU A 575 20.14 27.89 -0.03
C LEU A 575 19.14 28.94 0.43
N GLY A 576 17.87 28.81 0.05
CA GLY A 576 16.82 29.74 0.47
C GLY A 576 15.44 29.38 -0.04
N VAL A 577 14.46 30.12 0.47
CA VAL A 577 13.05 30.05 0.08
C VAL A 577 12.68 31.37 -0.58
N VAL A 578 11.99 31.31 -1.71
CA VAL A 578 11.47 32.47 -2.45
C VAL A 578 9.95 32.38 -2.60
N GLY A 579 9.28 33.51 -2.81
CA GLY A 579 7.83 33.56 -3.02
C GLY A 579 7.08 34.09 -1.80
N MET A 580 6.28 33.20 -1.19
CA MET A 580 5.42 33.38 0.00
C MET A 580 4.00 33.94 -0.27
N ASP A 581 3.62 34.16 -1.53
CA ASP A 581 2.30 34.58 -2.07
C ASP A 581 1.70 35.86 -1.45
N ARG A 582 1.30 35.81 -0.17
CA ARG A 582 0.52 36.86 0.49
C ARG A 582 0.92 37.08 1.94
N SER A 583 0.85 38.33 2.39
CA SER A 583 1.02 38.69 3.80
C SER A 583 -0.24 38.37 4.60
N VAL A 584 -0.20 37.22 5.25
CA VAL A 584 -1.16 36.74 6.25
C VAL A 584 -0.42 36.15 7.44
N VAL A 585 -1.11 36.01 8.57
CA VAL A 585 -0.51 35.49 9.82
C VAL A 585 0.14 34.12 9.65
N GLU A 586 -0.44 33.24 8.82
CA GLU A 586 0.13 31.92 8.52
C GLU A 586 1.46 32.01 7.75
N THR A 587 1.60 32.97 6.84
CA THR A 587 2.85 33.22 6.12
C THR A 587 3.92 33.75 7.07
N GLU A 588 3.57 34.65 8.00
CA GLU A 588 4.49 35.16 9.03
C GLU A 588 5.00 34.04 9.95
N GLN A 589 4.14 33.09 10.30
CA GLN A 589 4.53 31.90 11.06
C GLN A 589 5.48 31.00 10.27
N ALA A 590 5.19 30.76 8.98
CA ALA A 590 6.07 29.99 8.11
C ALA A 590 7.46 30.65 7.97
N ILE A 591 7.53 31.98 7.84
CA ILE A 591 8.78 32.75 7.81
C ILE A 591 9.58 32.53 9.11
N ARG A 592 8.94 32.61 10.28
CA ARG A 592 9.61 32.37 11.57
C ARG A 592 10.17 30.95 11.65
N ILE A 593 9.36 29.94 11.32
CA ILE A 593 9.77 28.53 11.36
C ILE A 593 11.00 28.30 10.47
N LEU A 594 10.96 28.77 9.22
CA LEU A 594 12.10 28.64 8.30
C LEU A 594 13.34 29.40 8.81
N GLY A 595 13.14 30.60 9.35
CA GLY A 595 14.21 31.41 9.95
C GLY A 595 14.86 30.75 11.18
N GLU A 596 14.07 30.12 12.05
CA GLU A 596 14.54 29.37 13.23
C GLU A 596 15.44 28.18 12.84
N HIS A 597 15.24 27.61 11.65
CA HIS A 597 16.07 26.54 11.07
C HIS A 597 17.18 27.07 10.13
N GLY A 598 17.50 28.37 10.20
CA GLY A 598 18.62 28.94 9.48
C GLY A 598 18.41 29.07 7.97
N VAL A 599 17.16 29.23 7.52
CA VAL A 599 16.80 29.36 6.10
C VAL A 599 16.55 30.82 5.74
N PRO A 600 17.30 31.39 4.79
CA PRO A 600 16.99 32.68 4.19
C PRO A 600 15.66 32.63 3.44
N VAL A 601 14.76 33.56 3.73
CA VAL A 601 13.46 33.67 3.06
C VAL A 601 13.38 35.01 2.36
N LEU A 602 13.19 35.01 1.03
CA LEU A 602 13.01 36.21 0.22
C LEU A 602 11.55 36.31 -0.24
N GLY A 603 10.79 37.19 0.42
CA GLY A 603 9.42 37.50 0.02
C GLY A 603 9.39 38.27 -1.30
N SER A 604 8.76 37.69 -2.33
CA SER A 604 8.72 38.30 -3.67
C SER A 604 7.62 39.38 -3.82
N THR A 605 6.57 39.28 -3.02
CA THR A 605 5.32 40.06 -3.20
C THR A 605 4.77 40.62 -1.90
N LEU A 606 5.42 40.35 -0.78
CA LEU A 606 4.95 40.76 0.54
C LEU A 606 5.36 42.20 0.80
N THR A 607 4.38 43.05 1.04
CA THR A 607 4.56 44.48 1.29
C THR A 607 4.22 44.87 2.74
N SER A 608 3.75 43.94 3.57
CA SER A 608 3.46 44.27 4.98
C SER A 608 4.71 44.72 5.72
N THR A 609 4.56 45.75 6.53
CA THR A 609 5.60 46.22 7.45
C THR A 609 5.80 45.24 8.61
N GLY A 610 7.00 45.15 9.17
CA GLY A 610 7.26 44.30 10.34
C GLY A 610 7.76 42.88 10.00
N LEU A 611 7.90 42.54 8.72
CA LEU A 611 8.29 41.19 8.29
C LEU A 611 9.78 40.91 8.49
N ALA A 612 10.65 41.92 8.32
CA ALA A 612 12.09 41.80 8.51
C ALA A 612 12.51 41.63 9.99
N GLU A 613 11.60 41.95 10.91
CA GLU A 613 11.75 41.79 12.36
C GLU A 613 11.38 40.38 12.84
N LEU A 614 10.69 39.58 12.01
CA LEU A 614 10.32 38.20 12.35
C LEU A 614 11.55 37.30 12.49
N THR A 615 12.56 37.53 11.65
CA THR A 615 13.83 36.81 11.67
C THR A 615 14.90 37.61 10.92
N PRO A 616 16.17 37.59 11.36
CA PRO A 616 17.27 38.24 10.63
C PRO A 616 17.55 37.63 9.25
N LEU A 617 16.93 36.49 8.94
CA LEU A 617 17.07 35.77 7.66
C LEU A 617 15.93 36.08 6.68
N TYR A 618 15.00 36.98 7.02
CA TYR A 618 13.96 37.42 6.09
C TYR A 618 14.43 38.63 5.28
N PHE A 619 14.26 38.53 3.97
CA PHE A 619 14.51 39.58 2.99
C PHE A 619 13.22 39.87 2.22
N GLN A 620 13.06 41.11 1.76
CA GLN A 620 11.88 41.53 1.03
C GLN A 620 12.29 42.20 -0.28
N LEU A 621 11.96 41.56 -1.40
CA LEU A 621 12.35 41.99 -2.73
C LEU A 621 11.65 43.29 -3.16
N VAL A 622 10.40 43.48 -2.71
CA VAL A 622 9.56 44.63 -3.07
C VAL A 622 9.53 45.65 -1.93
N PRO A 623 9.47 46.96 -2.22
CA PRO A 623 9.33 47.99 -1.18
C PRO A 623 8.09 47.75 -0.30
N GLY A 624 8.19 48.08 0.99
CA GLY A 624 7.09 47.89 1.94
C GLY A 624 5.94 48.90 1.79
N ASN A 625 4.86 48.66 2.53
CA ASN A 625 3.66 49.51 2.59
C ASN A 625 3.98 50.94 3.05
N GLU A 626 5.07 51.15 3.78
CA GLU A 626 5.59 52.48 4.13
C GLU A 626 5.98 53.27 2.87
N ARG A 627 6.76 52.65 1.98
CA ARG A 627 7.16 53.25 0.70
C ARG A 627 5.98 53.41 -0.25
N GLN A 628 5.01 52.50 -0.21
CA GLN A 628 3.76 52.66 -0.95
C GLN A 628 2.94 53.87 -0.46
N ALA A 629 2.84 54.08 0.85
CA ALA A 629 2.18 55.25 1.41
C ALA A 629 2.89 56.55 1.06
N GLU A 630 4.22 56.55 1.03
CA GLU A 630 5.03 57.66 0.55
C GLU A 630 4.78 57.96 -0.93
N LEU A 631 4.78 56.94 -1.79
CA LEU A 631 4.48 57.08 -3.21
C LEU A 631 3.09 57.71 -3.41
N LEU A 632 2.06 57.22 -2.71
CA LEU A 632 0.71 57.77 -2.83
C LEU A 632 0.65 59.23 -2.36
N GLY A 633 1.29 59.56 -1.24
CA GLY A 633 1.34 60.94 -0.73
C GLY A 633 2.05 61.89 -1.69
N SER A 634 3.20 61.46 -2.23
CA SER A 634 3.96 62.23 -3.22
C SER A 634 3.18 62.40 -4.53
N TYR A 635 2.54 61.34 -5.02
CA TYR A 635 1.69 61.40 -6.21
C TYR A 635 0.47 62.32 -5.99
N ALA A 636 -0.17 62.24 -4.83
CA ALA A 636 -1.30 63.10 -4.48
C ALA A 636 -0.91 64.59 -4.46
N ALA A 637 0.27 64.92 -3.94
CA ALA A 637 0.82 66.26 -4.03
C ALA A 637 1.11 66.67 -5.49
N HIS A 638 1.70 65.76 -6.29
CA HIS A 638 1.99 66.02 -7.70
C HIS A 638 0.73 66.33 -8.52
N VAL A 639 -0.39 65.66 -8.25
CA VAL A 639 -1.67 65.89 -8.95
C VAL A 639 -2.60 66.89 -8.25
N ASP A 640 -2.06 67.64 -7.27
CA ASP A 640 -2.76 68.67 -6.49
C ASP A 640 -4.08 68.17 -5.86
N ALA A 641 -4.04 66.95 -5.32
CA ALA A 641 -5.19 66.31 -4.71
C ALA A 641 -5.52 66.93 -3.34
N SER A 642 -6.78 67.32 -3.14
CA SER A 642 -7.27 67.88 -1.88
C SER A 642 -7.66 66.80 -0.86
N ARG A 643 -8.00 65.60 -1.32
CA ARG A 643 -8.48 64.49 -0.48
C ARG A 643 -8.13 63.13 -1.05
N ILE A 644 -7.83 62.19 -0.16
CA ILE A 644 -7.74 60.75 -0.44
C ILE A 644 -8.81 60.03 0.38
N THR A 645 -9.67 59.25 -0.27
CA THR A 645 -10.59 58.31 0.39
C THR A 645 -10.07 56.90 0.21
N VAL A 646 -9.68 56.25 1.31
CA VAL A 646 -9.17 54.87 1.31
C VAL A 646 -10.32 53.88 1.49
N TYR A 647 -10.55 53.07 0.45
CA TYR A 647 -11.50 51.97 0.45
C TYR A 647 -10.78 50.67 0.84
N HIS A 648 -11.18 50.06 1.95
CA HIS A 648 -10.43 48.92 2.50
C HIS A 648 -11.33 47.76 2.98
N PRO A 649 -10.83 46.52 2.90
CA PRO A 649 -11.50 45.37 3.52
C PRO A 649 -11.43 45.45 5.05
N PRO A 650 -12.05 44.52 5.78
CA PRO A 650 -11.81 44.37 7.21
C PRO A 650 -10.32 44.25 7.51
N THR A 651 -9.81 45.07 8.43
CA THR A 651 -8.41 45.08 8.88
C THR A 651 -8.16 44.22 10.11
N THR A 652 -9.20 43.51 10.58
CA THR A 652 -9.11 42.54 11.67
C THR A 652 -9.00 41.11 11.12
N GLY A 653 -8.37 40.21 11.87
CA GLY A 653 -8.19 38.82 11.48
C GLY A 653 -6.86 38.55 10.78
N ARG A 654 -6.86 37.67 9.77
CA ARG A 654 -5.64 37.10 9.18
C ARG A 654 -4.90 38.00 8.19
N ASN A 655 -5.55 39.03 7.66
CA ASN A 655 -5.03 39.83 6.55
C ASN A 655 -4.13 40.98 7.06
N THR A 656 -2.84 40.71 7.24
CA THR A 656 -1.88 41.70 7.75
C THR A 656 -1.51 42.77 6.72
N TYR A 657 -1.66 42.46 5.42
CA TYR A 657 -1.48 43.41 4.31
C TYR A 657 -2.36 44.66 4.43
N ALA A 658 -3.70 44.51 4.40
CA ALA A 658 -4.59 45.66 4.37
C ALA A 658 -4.53 46.48 5.68
N ALA A 659 -4.28 45.81 6.81
CA ALA A 659 -4.13 46.44 8.11
C ALA A 659 -2.89 47.36 8.17
N THR A 660 -1.74 46.87 7.71
CA THR A 660 -0.50 47.66 7.70
C THR A 660 -0.56 48.78 6.66
N LEU A 661 -1.09 48.52 5.46
CA LEU A 661 -1.25 49.56 4.44
C LEU A 661 -2.11 50.73 4.92
N LEU A 662 -3.27 50.46 5.52
CA LEU A 662 -4.13 51.51 6.07
C LEU A 662 -3.45 52.31 7.18
N ARG A 663 -2.65 51.63 8.03
CA ARG A 663 -1.88 52.26 9.10
C ARG A 663 -0.81 53.19 8.54
N GLU A 664 -0.02 52.73 7.57
CA GLU A 664 1.04 53.54 6.95
C GLU A 664 0.48 54.72 6.16
N LEU A 665 -0.62 54.53 5.42
CA LEU A 665 -1.33 55.64 4.76
C LEU A 665 -1.83 56.68 5.76
N THR A 666 -2.42 56.24 6.86
CA THR A 666 -2.87 57.15 7.93
C THR A 666 -1.70 57.91 8.55
N GLN A 667 -0.55 57.24 8.72
CA GLN A 667 0.63 57.85 9.32
C GLN A 667 1.29 58.85 8.39
N ARG A 668 1.50 58.49 7.12
CA ARG A 668 2.23 59.31 6.15
C ARG A 668 1.46 60.55 5.71
N LEU A 669 0.13 60.48 5.69
CA LEU A 669 -0.74 61.58 5.23
C LEU A 669 -1.19 62.53 6.34
N ARG A 670 -0.84 62.29 7.61
CA ARG A 670 -1.31 63.10 8.75
C ARG A 670 -0.95 64.59 8.62
N ASP A 671 0.24 64.89 8.11
CA ASP A 671 0.81 66.24 8.10
C ASP A 671 1.02 66.81 6.69
N THR A 672 0.45 66.19 5.66
CA THR A 672 0.62 66.60 4.25
C THR A 672 -0.37 67.68 3.80
N GLY A 673 -1.34 68.04 4.65
CA GLY A 673 -2.43 68.96 4.30
C GLY A 673 -3.51 68.35 3.39
N ILE A 674 -3.36 67.07 2.99
CA ILE A 674 -4.32 66.33 2.19
C ILE A 674 -5.33 65.65 3.12
N ALA A 675 -6.63 65.92 2.94
CA ALA A 675 -7.66 65.29 3.77
C ALA A 675 -7.69 63.77 3.56
N LEU A 676 -7.75 62.98 4.62
CA LEU A 676 -7.80 61.52 4.55
C LEU A 676 -9.10 60.97 5.14
N ASP A 677 -9.91 60.35 4.28
CA ASP A 677 -11.11 59.61 4.66
C ASP A 677 -10.90 58.10 4.55
N LYS A 678 -11.62 57.32 5.36
CA LYS A 678 -11.53 55.85 5.38
C LYS A 678 -12.92 55.24 5.24
N ARG A 679 -13.10 54.35 4.27
CA ARG A 679 -14.36 53.67 3.96
C ARG A 679 -14.14 52.17 3.91
N GLY A 680 -14.44 51.50 5.01
CA GLY A 680 -14.35 50.05 5.11
C GLY A 680 -15.62 49.35 4.64
N TRP A 681 -15.49 48.16 4.06
CA TRP A 681 -16.61 47.23 3.88
C TRP A 681 -16.51 46.03 4.83
N LYS A 682 -17.65 45.43 5.17
CA LYS A 682 -17.75 44.24 6.05
C LYS A 682 -17.81 42.95 5.26
N ARG A 683 -18.77 42.83 4.33
CA ARG A 683 -19.00 41.56 3.61
C ARG A 683 -18.57 41.59 2.15
N SER A 684 -18.86 42.67 1.44
CA SER A 684 -18.58 42.83 0.02
C SER A 684 -18.33 44.29 -0.32
N VAL A 685 -17.72 44.60 -1.45
CA VAL A 685 -17.60 45.98 -1.95
C VAL A 685 -18.94 46.55 -2.44
N SER A 686 -19.97 45.71 -2.65
CA SER A 686 -21.29 46.15 -3.12
C SER A 686 -22.07 47.03 -2.13
N GLU A 687 -21.69 47.04 -0.84
CA GLU A 687 -22.24 47.94 0.20
C GLU A 687 -21.63 49.35 0.15
N LEU A 688 -20.64 49.59 -0.73
CA LEU A 688 -20.06 50.91 -0.91
C LEU A 688 -21.01 51.83 -1.69
N GLU A 689 -21.07 53.07 -1.25
CA GLU A 689 -21.80 54.14 -1.94
C GLU A 689 -21.10 54.52 -3.26
N PRO A 690 -21.86 54.84 -4.33
CA PRO A 690 -21.28 55.34 -5.57
C PRO A 690 -20.54 56.66 -5.37
N LEU A 691 -19.48 56.90 -6.14
CA LEU A 691 -18.66 58.11 -6.07
C LEU A 691 -19.43 59.37 -6.48
N CYS A 692 -20.45 59.21 -7.31
CA CYS A 692 -21.36 60.25 -7.79
C CYS A 692 -22.64 60.41 -6.93
N ALA A 693 -22.73 59.76 -5.76
CA ALA A 693 -23.90 59.87 -4.89
C ALA A 693 -24.15 61.32 -4.43
N GLU A 694 -23.08 62.10 -4.28
CA GLU A 694 -23.13 63.54 -4.05
C GLU A 694 -22.84 64.25 -5.38
N ARG A 695 -23.71 65.17 -5.82
CA ARG A 695 -23.52 65.98 -7.04
C ARG A 695 -22.50 67.11 -6.80
N THR A 696 -21.26 66.73 -6.55
CA THR A 696 -20.14 67.64 -6.29
C THR A 696 -18.97 67.32 -7.22
N ASP A 697 -18.18 68.33 -7.60
CA ASP A 697 -16.97 68.13 -8.39
C ASP A 697 -15.87 67.50 -7.52
N ARG A 698 -15.47 66.26 -7.86
CA ARG A 698 -14.47 65.48 -7.12
C ARG A 698 -13.19 65.24 -7.92
N ARG A 699 -12.95 66.00 -9.00
CA ARG A 699 -11.76 65.87 -9.86
C ARG A 699 -10.42 66.00 -9.14
N ARG A 700 -10.40 66.73 -8.02
CA ARG A 700 -9.21 66.91 -7.15
C ARG A 700 -9.11 65.88 -6.04
N GLU A 701 -9.93 64.84 -6.04
CA GLU A 701 -9.88 63.78 -5.04
C GLU A 701 -9.31 62.47 -5.61
N ILE A 702 -8.81 61.61 -4.72
CA ILE A 702 -8.35 60.26 -5.04
C ILE A 702 -9.22 59.25 -4.30
N ALA A 703 -9.79 58.30 -5.03
CA ALA A 703 -10.41 57.10 -4.50
C ALA A 703 -9.35 55.98 -4.49
N PHE A 704 -8.74 55.72 -3.34
CA PHE A 704 -7.67 54.72 -3.19
C PHE A 704 -8.22 53.35 -2.79
N TYR A 705 -8.05 52.33 -3.63
CA TYR A 705 -8.45 50.95 -3.35
C TYR A 705 -7.33 50.16 -2.68
N ALA A 706 -7.51 49.83 -1.40
CA ALA A 706 -6.57 49.04 -0.57
C ALA A 706 -7.00 47.57 -0.40
N GLY A 707 -7.89 47.07 -1.25
CA GLY A 707 -8.32 45.67 -1.25
C GLY A 707 -7.46 44.76 -2.12
N ARG A 708 -7.92 43.53 -2.34
CA ARG A 708 -7.27 42.51 -3.18
C ARG A 708 -7.87 42.48 -4.58
N GLU A 709 -7.12 41.95 -5.54
CA GLU A 709 -7.45 41.83 -6.95
C GLU A 709 -8.87 41.29 -7.21
N ASN A 710 -9.30 40.32 -6.41
CA ASN A 710 -10.54 39.58 -6.63
C ASN A 710 -11.81 40.39 -6.39
N ALA A 711 -11.71 41.50 -5.65
CA ALA A 711 -12.84 42.39 -5.39
C ALA A 711 -12.71 43.71 -6.14
N PHE A 712 -11.68 43.89 -6.98
CA PHE A 712 -11.44 45.16 -7.65
C PHE A 712 -12.46 45.44 -8.77
N GLY A 713 -12.79 44.45 -9.60
CA GLY A 713 -13.84 44.61 -10.62
C GLY A 713 -15.21 44.94 -10.01
N ASP A 714 -15.58 44.26 -8.92
CA ASP A 714 -16.79 44.56 -8.16
C ASP A 714 -16.74 45.94 -7.52
N PHE A 715 -15.56 46.39 -7.07
CA PHE A 715 -15.37 47.73 -6.55
C PHE A 715 -15.65 48.77 -7.64
N LEU A 716 -15.05 48.63 -8.83
CA LEU A 716 -15.29 49.54 -9.96
C LEU A 716 -16.79 49.63 -10.29
N ARG A 717 -17.49 48.49 -10.35
CA ARG A 717 -18.95 48.46 -10.58
C ARG A 717 -19.74 49.11 -9.46
N ALA A 718 -19.39 48.82 -8.21
CA ALA A 718 -20.10 49.35 -7.04
C ALA A 718 -19.96 50.88 -6.96
N VAL A 719 -18.75 51.39 -7.10
CA VAL A 719 -18.45 52.81 -6.90
C VAL A 719 -18.80 53.68 -8.11
N ARG A 720 -19.03 53.09 -9.30
CA ARG A 720 -19.46 53.82 -10.51
C ARG A 720 -20.92 53.58 -10.89
N ARG A 721 -21.67 52.86 -10.06
CA ARG A 721 -23.09 52.55 -10.30
C ARG A 721 -23.90 53.85 -10.50
N ASN A 722 -24.61 53.94 -11.62
CA ASN A 722 -25.47 55.07 -12.00
C ASN A 722 -24.76 56.44 -12.12
N CYS A 723 -23.45 56.46 -12.39
CA CYS A 723 -22.74 57.71 -12.64
C CYS A 723 -22.86 58.13 -14.11
N THR A 724 -23.45 59.30 -14.39
CA THR A 724 -23.68 59.82 -15.74
C THR A 724 -22.55 60.68 -16.29
N ASP A 725 -21.77 61.34 -15.41
CA ASP A 725 -20.60 62.13 -15.81
C ASP A 725 -19.33 61.52 -15.18
N SER A 726 -18.45 60.98 -16.02
CA SER A 726 -17.17 60.40 -15.57
C SER A 726 -16.11 61.44 -15.28
N ALA A 727 -16.27 62.66 -15.82
CA ALA A 727 -15.26 63.70 -15.73
C ALA A 727 -15.24 64.34 -14.34
N GLU A 728 -16.34 64.34 -13.59
CA GLU A 728 -16.46 64.85 -12.21
C GLU A 728 -16.03 63.84 -11.13
N LEU A 729 -15.74 62.61 -11.52
CA LEU A 729 -15.37 61.54 -10.59
C LEU A 729 -13.94 61.71 -10.06
N PRO A 730 -13.67 61.23 -8.83
CA PRO A 730 -12.31 61.21 -8.30
C PRO A 730 -11.41 60.26 -9.09
N ARG A 731 -10.11 60.52 -9.04
CA ARG A 731 -9.10 59.67 -9.66
C ARG A 731 -9.05 58.33 -8.93
N ILE A 732 -9.26 57.23 -9.65
CA ILE A 732 -9.17 55.89 -9.08
C ILE A 732 -7.71 55.46 -9.07
N VAL A 733 -7.17 55.24 -7.87
CA VAL A 733 -5.83 54.71 -7.65
C VAL A 733 -5.97 53.42 -6.86
N ALA A 734 -5.26 52.37 -7.23
CA ALA A 734 -5.29 51.10 -6.53
C ALA A 734 -3.93 50.71 -5.96
N SER A 735 -3.96 49.91 -4.90
CA SER A 735 -2.78 49.28 -4.34
C SER A 735 -2.15 48.25 -5.29
N ASP A 736 -0.97 47.74 -4.91
CA ASP A 736 -0.17 46.79 -5.69
C ASP A 736 -0.88 45.48 -5.99
N ALA A 737 -1.79 45.04 -5.11
CA ALA A 737 -2.57 43.83 -5.34
C ALA A 737 -3.33 43.85 -6.68
N VAL A 738 -3.73 45.03 -7.18
CA VAL A 738 -4.49 45.18 -8.43
C VAL A 738 -3.66 44.90 -9.68
N SER A 739 -2.33 44.83 -9.60
CA SER A 739 -1.51 44.42 -10.74
C SER A 739 -1.92 43.05 -11.31
N ARG A 740 -2.40 42.13 -10.45
CA ARG A 740 -2.95 40.83 -10.85
C ARG A 740 -4.21 40.94 -11.72
N PHE A 741 -5.10 41.88 -11.38
CA PHE A 741 -6.29 42.17 -12.17
C PHE A 741 -5.91 42.81 -13.51
N VAL A 742 -4.93 43.72 -13.49
CA VAL A 742 -4.44 44.42 -14.68
C VAL A 742 -3.77 43.47 -15.68
N ALA A 743 -3.09 42.43 -15.19
CA ALA A 743 -2.41 41.43 -16.02
C ALA A 743 -3.32 40.30 -16.54
N ASP A 744 -4.58 40.20 -16.11
CA ASP A 744 -5.55 39.19 -16.58
C ASP A 744 -6.59 39.84 -17.52
N SER A 745 -6.46 39.59 -18.82
CA SER A 745 -7.37 40.11 -19.85
C SER A 745 -8.84 39.80 -19.55
N ARG A 746 -9.14 38.57 -19.15
CA ARG A 746 -10.49 38.09 -18.81
C ARG A 746 -11.12 38.85 -17.63
N SER A 747 -10.31 39.39 -16.72
CA SER A 747 -10.80 40.23 -15.63
C SER A 747 -11.16 41.65 -16.11
N ARG A 748 -10.59 42.08 -17.23
CA ARG A 748 -10.70 43.43 -17.81
C ARG A 748 -11.74 43.54 -18.93
N GLU A 749 -11.96 42.48 -19.71
CA GLU A 749 -12.91 42.45 -20.83
C GLU A 749 -14.37 42.43 -20.35
N HIS A 750 -14.86 43.59 -19.92
CA HIS A 750 -16.23 43.77 -19.45
C HIS A 750 -16.75 45.16 -19.85
N ALA A 751 -17.95 45.23 -20.41
CA ALA A 751 -18.53 46.48 -20.94
C ALA A 751 -18.57 47.62 -19.90
N ASP A 752 -18.88 47.30 -18.63
CA ASP A 752 -18.86 48.23 -17.49
C ASP A 752 -17.52 48.95 -17.27
N PHE A 753 -16.42 48.43 -17.82
CA PHE A 753 -15.07 48.96 -17.67
C PHE A 753 -14.62 49.83 -18.85
N ASN A 754 -15.46 49.97 -19.88
CA ASN A 754 -15.12 50.76 -21.05
C ASN A 754 -14.97 52.26 -20.70
N GLY A 755 -13.86 52.86 -21.11
CA GLY A 755 -13.52 54.26 -20.82
C GLY A 755 -13.17 54.52 -19.35
N VAL A 756 -12.93 53.47 -18.55
CA VAL A 756 -12.56 53.63 -17.13
C VAL A 756 -11.04 53.74 -17.01
N THR A 757 -10.57 54.93 -16.61
CA THR A 757 -9.17 55.17 -16.27
C THR A 757 -8.87 54.68 -14.86
N VAL A 758 -7.83 53.86 -14.72
CA VAL A 758 -7.36 53.34 -13.43
C VAL A 758 -5.86 53.60 -13.32
N SER A 759 -5.43 54.10 -12.17
CA SER A 759 -4.02 54.06 -11.77
C SER A 759 -3.83 52.98 -10.71
N TYR A 760 -2.66 52.34 -10.65
CA TYR A 760 -2.33 51.34 -9.64
C TYR A 760 -0.85 51.39 -9.29
N VAL A 761 -0.48 50.93 -8.10
CA VAL A 761 0.93 50.83 -7.70
C VAL A 761 1.55 49.60 -8.38
N GLY A 762 2.66 49.76 -9.09
CA GLY A 762 3.46 48.66 -9.65
C GLY A 762 4.70 48.41 -8.80
N LEU A 763 5.00 47.14 -8.55
CA LEU A 763 6.14 46.68 -7.75
C LEU A 763 7.36 46.30 -8.60
N GLY A 764 7.14 46.00 -9.88
CA GLY A 764 8.17 45.65 -10.86
C GLY A 764 8.03 46.49 -12.13
N SER A 765 7.87 47.81 -11.97
CA SER A 765 7.56 48.73 -13.07
C SER A 765 8.49 48.62 -14.28
N PRO A 766 9.81 48.37 -14.16
CA PRO A 766 10.68 48.30 -15.33
C PRO A 766 10.27 47.22 -16.34
N VAL A 767 9.94 46.00 -15.91
CA VAL A 767 9.51 44.96 -16.87
C VAL A 767 8.17 45.29 -17.53
N VAL A 768 7.25 45.95 -16.81
CA VAL A 768 5.96 46.38 -17.35
C VAL A 768 6.14 47.50 -18.38
N LEU A 769 6.96 48.50 -18.05
CA LEU A 769 7.26 49.66 -18.90
C LEU A 769 8.12 49.28 -20.11
N ALA A 770 8.89 48.18 -20.04
CA ALA A 770 9.58 47.63 -21.21
C ALA A 770 8.58 47.22 -22.31
N GLY A 771 7.34 46.89 -21.91
CA GLY A 771 6.19 46.87 -22.79
C GLY A 771 6.29 45.92 -23.98
N ARG A 772 5.85 46.40 -25.14
CA ARG A 772 5.78 45.62 -26.39
C ARG A 772 7.15 45.22 -26.91
N ASP A 773 8.16 46.04 -26.69
CA ASP A 773 9.52 45.70 -27.09
C ASP A 773 10.01 44.48 -26.32
N CYS A 774 9.73 44.41 -25.01
CA CYS A 774 10.10 43.25 -24.21
C CYS A 774 9.36 41.99 -24.63
N VAL A 775 8.07 42.12 -24.93
CA VAL A 775 7.27 41.04 -25.54
C VAL A 775 7.89 40.56 -26.85
N ALA A 776 8.48 41.46 -27.65
CA ALA A 776 9.18 41.18 -28.90
C ALA A 776 10.65 40.77 -28.72
N GLY A 777 11.12 40.59 -27.48
CA GLY A 777 12.49 40.15 -27.18
C GLY A 777 13.54 41.26 -27.09
N ARG A 778 13.13 42.52 -26.96
CA ARG A 778 14.02 43.71 -26.94
C ARG A 778 13.81 44.56 -25.70
N ALA A 779 14.82 45.31 -25.28
CA ALA A 779 14.77 46.19 -24.09
C ALA A 779 14.90 47.69 -24.45
N ASP A 780 14.70 48.05 -25.71
CA ASP A 780 15.01 49.38 -26.27
C ASP A 780 14.18 50.52 -25.64
N SER A 781 13.01 50.20 -25.10
CA SER A 781 12.05 51.14 -24.50
C SER A 781 12.48 51.71 -23.15
N LEU A 782 13.49 51.15 -22.49
CA LEU A 782 14.03 51.64 -21.21
C LEU A 782 15.54 51.94 -21.33
N PRO A 783 15.90 53.20 -21.65
CA PRO A 783 17.30 53.62 -21.72
C PRO A 783 18.01 53.40 -20.38
N GLY A 784 19.21 52.80 -20.42
CA GLY A 784 19.98 52.46 -19.22
C GLY A 784 19.63 51.10 -18.61
N ALA A 785 18.67 50.36 -19.17
CA ALA A 785 18.44 48.98 -18.79
C ALA A 785 19.67 48.11 -19.06
N GLY A 786 20.04 47.32 -18.05
CA GLY A 786 21.21 46.44 -18.08
C GLY A 786 21.03 45.17 -18.92
N PRO A 787 22.08 44.35 -19.02
CA PRO A 787 22.03 43.08 -19.75
C PRO A 787 20.98 42.11 -19.20
N GLN A 788 20.64 42.19 -17.91
CA GLN A 788 19.62 41.35 -17.28
C GLN A 788 18.21 41.59 -17.81
N LEU A 789 17.81 42.85 -18.04
CA LEU A 789 16.51 43.13 -18.69
C LEU A 789 16.48 42.61 -20.12
N SER A 790 17.59 42.77 -20.85
CA SER A 790 17.71 42.28 -22.23
C SER A 790 17.59 40.76 -22.30
N ALA A 791 18.30 40.05 -21.41
CA ALA A 791 18.22 38.59 -21.29
C ALA A 791 16.81 38.13 -20.89
N PHE A 792 16.19 38.80 -19.93
CA PHE A 792 14.81 38.57 -19.52
C PHE A 792 13.84 38.72 -20.69
N CYS A 793 13.89 39.82 -21.44
CA CYS A 793 12.98 40.06 -22.56
C CYS A 793 13.15 39.04 -23.67
N ALA A 794 14.40 38.72 -24.05
CA ALA A 794 14.67 37.68 -25.05
C ALA A 794 14.15 36.30 -24.62
N GLY A 795 14.39 35.92 -23.36
CA GLY A 795 13.87 34.68 -22.79
C GLY A 795 12.34 34.66 -22.72
N TYR A 796 11.72 35.76 -22.29
CA TYR A 796 10.27 35.90 -22.16
C TYR A 796 9.57 35.81 -23.52
N HIS A 797 10.12 36.42 -24.57
CA HIS A 797 9.62 36.26 -25.94
C HIS A 797 9.60 34.78 -26.35
N GLY A 798 10.71 34.05 -26.14
CA GLY A 798 10.79 32.62 -26.44
C GLY A 798 9.78 31.79 -25.65
N LEU A 799 9.67 32.02 -24.33
CA LEU A 799 8.68 31.36 -23.49
C LEU A 799 7.24 31.64 -23.95
N ARG A 800 6.94 32.87 -24.37
CA ARG A 800 5.60 33.23 -24.83
C ARG A 800 5.22 32.53 -26.13
N GLU A 801 6.15 32.36 -27.07
CA GLU A 801 5.91 31.55 -28.28
C GLU A 801 5.63 30.08 -27.92
N GLU A 802 6.37 29.50 -26.97
CA GLU A 802 6.12 28.14 -26.50
C GLU A 802 4.74 28.01 -25.85
N LEU A 803 4.37 28.94 -24.95
CA LEU A 803 3.06 28.94 -24.30
C LEU A 803 1.92 29.02 -25.32
N ARG A 804 2.06 29.80 -26.40
CA ARG A 804 1.08 29.84 -27.51
C ARG A 804 0.90 28.50 -28.21
N SER A 805 1.95 27.68 -28.26
CA SER A 805 1.90 26.37 -28.91
C SER A 805 1.38 25.25 -27.99
N GLU A 806 1.57 25.38 -26.68
CA GLU A 806 1.34 24.32 -25.69
C GLU A 806 0.03 24.50 -24.91
N LEU A 807 -0.50 25.72 -24.81
CA LEU A 807 -1.70 26.05 -24.04
C LEU A 807 -2.86 26.47 -24.96
N PRO A 808 -4.12 26.30 -24.54
CA PRO A 808 -5.25 26.89 -25.26
C PRO A 808 -5.21 28.41 -25.17
N ASP A 809 -5.77 29.08 -26.18
CA ASP A 809 -5.79 30.54 -26.30
C ASP A 809 -6.28 31.26 -25.03
N SER A 810 -7.22 30.65 -24.29
CA SER A 810 -7.77 31.22 -23.05
C SER A 810 -6.81 31.27 -21.86
N GLU A 811 -5.71 30.53 -21.92
CA GLU A 811 -4.71 30.39 -20.85
C GLU A 811 -3.38 31.07 -21.22
N VAL A 812 -3.17 31.42 -22.48
CA VAL A 812 -1.97 32.10 -22.98
C VAL A 812 -1.89 33.54 -22.44
N PRO A 813 -0.69 34.03 -22.03
CA PRO A 813 -0.50 35.44 -21.75
C PRO A 813 -0.67 36.30 -23.01
N ASP A 814 -1.67 37.19 -23.02
CA ASP A 814 -2.07 38.02 -24.16
C ASP A 814 -1.71 39.50 -24.01
N MET A 815 -1.41 39.96 -22.79
CA MET A 815 -1.04 41.36 -22.52
C MET A 815 0.19 41.84 -23.34
N PRO A 816 0.22 43.10 -23.83
CA PRO A 816 1.34 43.64 -24.60
C PRO A 816 2.55 44.08 -23.75
N TRP A 817 2.67 43.56 -22.53
CA TRP A 817 3.82 43.69 -21.62
C TRP A 817 4.00 42.40 -20.81
N PRO A 818 5.20 42.14 -20.26
CA PRO A 818 5.43 41.08 -19.27
C PRO A 818 4.75 41.38 -17.92
N GLY A 819 4.21 40.34 -17.27
CA GLY A 819 3.74 40.46 -15.88
C GLY A 819 4.89 40.81 -14.93
N GLU A 820 4.66 41.73 -13.98
CA GLU A 820 5.69 42.17 -13.03
C GLU A 820 6.24 41.04 -12.14
N ARG A 821 5.43 40.01 -11.91
CA ARG A 821 5.78 38.83 -11.09
C ARG A 821 6.78 37.91 -11.78
N VAL A 822 6.72 37.84 -13.11
CA VAL A 822 7.70 37.11 -13.92
C VAL A 822 9.09 37.71 -13.71
N GLY A 823 9.19 39.04 -13.82
CA GLY A 823 10.44 39.76 -13.54
C GLY A 823 10.90 39.63 -12.08
N GLY A 824 9.96 39.72 -11.13
CA GLY A 824 10.28 39.62 -9.70
C GLY A 824 10.93 38.29 -9.31
N LEU A 825 10.38 37.16 -9.75
CA LEU A 825 10.97 35.85 -9.40
C LEU A 825 12.19 35.51 -10.24
N TYR A 826 12.30 36.03 -11.47
CA TYR A 826 13.53 35.98 -12.25
C TYR A 826 14.69 36.61 -11.48
N ASP A 827 14.48 37.82 -10.94
CA ASP A 827 15.48 38.53 -10.13
C ASP A 827 15.72 37.87 -8.78
N ALA A 828 14.67 37.34 -8.13
CA ALA A 828 14.81 36.61 -6.87
C ALA A 828 15.77 35.42 -7.00
N ALA A 829 15.61 34.60 -8.04
CA ALA A 829 16.53 33.50 -8.31
C ALA A 829 17.92 34.01 -8.72
N GLY A 830 17.98 35.11 -9.48
CA GLY A 830 19.23 35.76 -9.87
C GLY A 830 20.08 36.20 -8.69
N LEU A 831 19.48 36.83 -7.67
CA LEU A 831 20.15 37.24 -6.44
C LEU A 831 20.89 36.09 -5.74
N PHE A 832 20.23 34.93 -5.61
CA PHE A 832 20.84 33.76 -4.96
C PHE A 832 21.95 33.15 -5.81
N VAL A 833 21.75 33.05 -7.13
CA VAL A 833 22.77 32.57 -8.06
C VAL A 833 24.02 33.46 -8.01
N ASP A 834 23.84 34.78 -8.08
CA ASP A 834 24.93 35.74 -8.07
C ASP A 834 25.64 35.80 -6.71
N ALA A 835 24.89 35.64 -5.61
CA ALA A 835 25.49 35.50 -4.28
C ALA A 835 26.42 34.28 -4.20
N VAL A 836 25.98 33.12 -4.71
CA VAL A 836 26.79 31.89 -4.74
C VAL A 836 28.00 32.05 -5.63
N PHE A 837 27.81 32.68 -6.80
CA PHE A 837 28.90 32.97 -7.72
C PHE A 837 29.95 33.90 -7.09
N ALA A 838 29.52 34.97 -6.42
CA ALA A 838 30.40 35.89 -5.71
C ALA A 838 31.17 35.19 -4.56
N ILE A 839 30.51 34.34 -3.78
CA ILE A 839 31.16 33.55 -2.72
C ILE A 839 32.25 32.65 -3.32
N ARG A 840 31.94 31.97 -4.43
CA ARG A 840 32.91 31.11 -5.12
C ARG A 840 34.13 31.91 -5.57
N LEU A 841 33.93 33.07 -6.20
CA LEU A 841 35.02 33.95 -6.63
C LEU A 841 35.90 34.39 -5.46
N GLN A 842 35.31 34.70 -4.30
CA GLN A 842 36.06 35.08 -3.09
C GLN A 842 36.88 33.91 -2.51
N ARG A 843 36.37 32.68 -2.60
CA ARG A 843 37.07 31.47 -2.09
C ARG A 843 38.18 30.98 -3.02
N GLY A 844 38.11 31.32 -4.31
CA GLY A 844 39.06 30.84 -5.32
C GLY A 844 39.00 29.31 -5.53
N PRO A 845 40.06 28.70 -6.09
CA PRO A 845 40.06 27.27 -6.45
C PRO A 845 39.84 26.32 -5.27
N ALA A 846 40.18 26.75 -4.05
CA ALA A 846 40.00 25.95 -2.83
C ALA A 846 38.52 25.80 -2.42
N GLY A 847 37.62 26.62 -2.99
CA GLY A 847 36.18 26.55 -2.75
C GLY A 847 35.37 25.91 -3.88
N ASP A 848 36.03 25.40 -4.93
CA ASP A 848 35.35 24.72 -6.04
C ASP A 848 34.62 23.46 -5.57
N GLY A 849 33.41 23.24 -6.07
CA GLY A 849 32.55 22.12 -5.66
C GLY A 849 31.94 22.20 -4.25
N VAL A 850 32.33 23.18 -3.41
CA VAL A 850 31.80 23.31 -2.04
C VAL A 850 30.53 24.16 -2.02
N THR A 851 29.40 23.54 -1.67
CA THR A 851 28.14 24.25 -1.43
C THR A 851 28.29 25.29 -0.31
N PRO A 852 27.98 26.57 -0.55
CA PRO A 852 28.08 27.60 0.47
C PRO A 852 27.04 27.37 1.56
N HIS A 853 27.35 27.82 2.78
CA HIS A 853 26.42 27.70 3.88
C HIS A 853 25.32 28.77 3.75
N ARG A 854 24.07 28.45 4.11
CA ARG A 854 22.93 29.37 4.03
C ARG A 854 23.17 30.74 4.69
N ALA A 855 23.84 30.76 5.83
CA ALA A 855 24.18 32.00 6.54
C ALA A 855 25.17 32.89 5.76
N GLU A 856 26.11 32.28 5.03
CA GLU A 856 27.06 33.02 4.16
C GLU A 856 26.32 33.60 2.96
N VAL A 857 25.41 32.84 2.36
CA VAL A 857 24.53 33.34 1.29
C VAL A 857 23.70 34.52 1.78
N ALA A 858 23.07 34.42 2.95
CA ALA A 858 22.31 35.53 3.55
C ALA A 858 23.17 36.78 3.78
N GLN A 859 24.42 36.60 4.24
CA GLN A 859 25.34 37.72 4.41
C GLN A 859 25.75 38.31 3.06
N GLN A 860 25.97 37.46 2.05
CA GLN A 860 26.32 37.91 0.71
C GLN A 860 25.18 38.65 0.02
N LEU A 861 23.92 38.27 0.25
CA LEU A 861 22.74 39.03 -0.22
C LEU A 861 22.76 40.47 0.29
N ARG A 862 23.30 40.73 1.49
CA ARG A 862 23.46 42.09 2.03
C ARG A 862 24.68 42.83 1.49
N ALA A 863 25.69 42.11 1.01
CA ALA A 863 26.94 42.68 0.54
C ALA A 863 26.89 43.05 -0.95
N LEU A 864 25.99 42.43 -1.71
CA LEU A 864 25.84 42.65 -3.14
C LEU A 864 24.78 43.72 -3.46
N THR A 865 25.05 44.49 -4.50
CA THR A 865 24.04 45.27 -5.22
C THR A 865 23.78 44.55 -6.53
N PHE A 866 22.52 44.20 -6.78
CA PHE A 866 22.11 43.41 -7.95
C PHE A 866 21.33 44.28 -8.94
N GLU A 867 21.78 44.30 -10.19
CA GLU A 867 21.07 44.97 -11.29
C GLU A 867 20.19 43.93 -12.00
N GLY A 868 18.92 43.85 -11.61
CA GLY A 868 17.96 42.87 -12.13
C GLY A 868 17.14 43.38 -13.31
N ALA A 869 16.28 42.53 -13.88
CA ALA A 869 15.31 42.92 -14.90
C ALA A 869 14.26 43.92 -14.37
N THR A 870 14.03 43.94 -13.06
CA THR A 870 13.10 44.85 -12.40
C THR A 870 13.77 46.05 -11.73
N GLY A 871 15.03 46.31 -12.08
CA GLY A 871 15.83 47.42 -11.57
C GLY A 871 16.85 47.02 -10.51
N THR A 872 17.48 48.02 -9.91
CA THR A 872 18.50 47.84 -8.87
C THR A 872 17.89 47.32 -7.57
N ILE A 873 18.46 46.25 -7.01
CA ILE A 873 18.10 45.62 -5.74
C ILE A 873 19.31 45.67 -4.80
N ASP A 874 19.13 46.24 -3.62
CA ASP A 874 20.17 46.38 -2.59
C ASP A 874 19.60 46.09 -1.19
N PHE A 875 20.28 45.20 -0.44
CA PHE A 875 19.95 44.86 0.95
C PHE A 875 21.01 45.31 1.98
N GLY A 876 21.95 46.17 1.58
CA GLY A 876 23.03 46.65 2.42
C GLY A 876 22.52 47.47 3.61
N ARG A 877 21.66 48.45 3.32
CA ARG A 877 21.08 49.36 4.34
C ARG A 877 19.94 48.72 5.15
N SER A 878 19.12 47.91 4.50
CA SER A 878 17.94 47.25 5.06
C SER A 878 17.79 45.85 4.45
N ARG A 879 17.13 44.92 5.15
CA ARG A 879 16.75 43.63 4.53
C ARG A 879 15.55 43.75 3.57
N ILE A 880 15.02 44.96 3.42
CA ILE A 880 13.96 45.32 2.48
C ILE A 880 14.60 46.19 1.39
N ALA A 881 14.30 45.89 0.12
CA ALA A 881 14.78 46.68 -1.01
C ALA A 881 13.99 47.99 -1.17
N ASP A 882 13.97 48.84 -0.14
CA ASP A 882 13.14 50.08 -0.09
C ASP A 882 13.58 51.16 -1.09
N GLU A 883 14.83 51.08 -1.57
CA GLU A 883 15.38 51.99 -2.58
C GLU A 883 14.96 51.59 -4.01
N ARG A 884 14.47 50.36 -4.23
CA ARG A 884 14.01 49.88 -5.54
C ARG A 884 12.82 50.72 -6.03
N SER A 885 12.72 50.89 -7.35
CA SER A 885 11.67 51.71 -7.96
C SER A 885 10.26 51.21 -7.63
N LEU A 886 9.39 52.14 -7.25
CA LEU A 886 7.96 51.94 -7.06
C LEU A 886 7.21 53.02 -7.85
N ALA A 887 6.28 52.64 -8.71
CA ALA A 887 5.56 53.61 -9.56
C ALA A 887 4.05 53.51 -9.40
N VAL A 888 3.33 54.61 -9.60
CA VAL A 888 1.93 54.53 -9.99
C VAL A 888 1.85 54.52 -11.51
N LEU A 889 1.31 53.40 -12.00
CA LEU A 889 1.10 53.10 -13.41
C LEU A 889 -0.35 53.42 -13.75
N ARG A 890 -0.59 54.00 -14.93
CA ARG A 890 -1.93 54.39 -15.39
C ARG A 890 -2.31 53.65 -16.66
N ILE A 891 -3.52 53.11 -16.67
CA ILE A 891 -4.23 52.63 -17.85
C ILE A 891 -5.43 53.54 -18.07
N ARG A 892 -5.54 54.13 -19.26
CA ARG A 892 -6.58 55.12 -19.58
C ARG A 892 -7.93 54.48 -19.85
N ASN A 893 -7.93 53.27 -20.42
CA ASN A 893 -9.11 52.44 -20.62
C ASN A 893 -8.82 51.00 -20.18
N ILE A 894 -9.26 50.64 -18.97
CA ILE A 894 -8.94 49.32 -18.40
C ILE A 894 -9.56 48.16 -19.19
N ASN A 895 -10.64 48.37 -19.95
CA ASN A 895 -11.23 47.36 -20.82
C ASN A 895 -10.42 47.11 -22.11
N GLU A 896 -9.61 48.07 -22.56
CA GLU A 896 -8.82 47.92 -23.77
C GLU A 896 -7.54 47.14 -23.48
N LEU A 897 -7.27 46.06 -24.22
CA LEU A 897 -6.11 45.19 -23.98
C LEU A 897 -4.88 45.55 -24.83
N ALA A 898 -5.09 46.33 -25.88
CA ALA A 898 -4.06 46.75 -26.82
C ALA A 898 -4.04 48.27 -26.98
N GLY A 899 -3.06 48.79 -27.72
CA GLY A 899 -2.93 50.21 -27.97
C GLY A 899 -2.45 51.01 -26.74
N PRO A 900 -2.24 52.32 -26.91
CA PRO A 900 -1.72 53.19 -25.86
C PRO A 900 -2.72 53.42 -24.71
N GLU A 901 -4.03 53.31 -24.97
CA GLU A 901 -5.07 53.52 -23.95
C GLU A 901 -5.20 52.32 -23.00
N GLY A 902 -4.95 51.11 -23.51
CA GLY A 902 -4.99 49.85 -22.76
C GLY A 902 -3.69 49.42 -22.09
N THR A 903 -2.58 50.13 -22.34
CA THR A 903 -1.24 49.79 -21.85
C THR A 903 -0.83 50.66 -20.66
N PRO A 904 -0.22 50.10 -19.59
CA PRO A 904 0.30 50.86 -18.47
C PRO A 904 1.35 51.88 -18.93
N SER A 905 1.21 53.11 -18.44
CA SER A 905 2.21 54.17 -18.57
C SER A 905 2.60 54.68 -17.19
N CYS A 906 3.86 55.09 -17.02
CA CYS A 906 4.32 55.65 -15.75
C CYS A 906 3.79 57.08 -15.58
N VAL A 907 3.15 57.39 -14.45
CA VAL A 907 2.72 58.77 -14.14
C VAL A 907 3.39 59.37 -12.92
N HIS A 908 3.93 58.55 -12.02
CA HIS A 908 4.75 58.98 -10.90
C HIS A 908 5.59 57.82 -10.36
N LEU A 909 6.85 58.05 -10.01
CA LEU A 909 7.78 57.02 -9.55
C LEU A 909 8.68 57.55 -8.43
N ILE A 910 8.94 56.71 -7.43
CA ILE A 910 9.96 56.93 -6.40
C ILE A 910 11.00 55.80 -6.43
N GLY A 911 12.19 56.03 -5.87
CA GLY A 911 13.27 55.04 -5.83
C GLY A 911 14.17 55.05 -7.08
N THR A 912 15.08 54.09 -7.15
CA THR A 912 16.07 53.92 -8.22
C THR A 912 15.63 52.87 -9.23
N VAL A 913 15.76 53.18 -10.52
CA VAL A 913 15.43 52.26 -11.62
C VAL A 913 16.68 51.45 -12.02
N TYR A 914 17.68 52.11 -12.62
CA TYR A 914 18.97 51.50 -13.01
C TYR A 914 20.12 52.46 -12.70
N GLY A 915 21.30 51.93 -12.36
CA GLY A 915 22.54 52.71 -12.26
C GLY A 915 22.61 53.68 -11.07
N GLY A 916 21.79 53.47 -10.03
CA GLY A 916 21.83 54.23 -8.77
C GLY A 916 21.31 55.67 -8.82
N GLY A 917 20.82 56.14 -9.97
CA GLY A 917 20.23 57.48 -10.13
C GLY A 917 18.69 57.46 -10.11
N HIS A 918 18.09 58.50 -9.51
CA HIS A 918 16.66 58.78 -9.69
C HIS A 918 16.45 59.43 -11.08
N PRO A 919 15.42 59.06 -11.87
CA PRO A 919 15.20 59.68 -13.16
C PRO A 919 15.00 61.19 -12.99
N ASP A 920 15.77 62.00 -13.74
CA ASP A 920 15.77 63.47 -13.67
C ASP A 920 14.54 64.07 -14.38
N THR A 921 13.35 63.66 -13.94
CA THR A 921 12.05 64.12 -14.41
C THR A 921 11.19 64.55 -13.23
N ALA A 922 10.30 65.53 -13.44
CA ALA A 922 9.43 66.04 -12.37
C ALA A 922 8.48 64.97 -11.77
N THR A 923 8.28 63.85 -12.47
CA THR A 923 7.46 62.71 -12.04
C THR A 923 8.29 61.50 -11.59
N GLY A 924 9.62 61.56 -11.71
CA GLY A 924 10.51 60.41 -11.51
C GLY A 924 10.36 59.30 -12.56
N CYS A 925 9.48 59.42 -13.55
CA CYS A 925 9.30 58.40 -14.58
C CYS A 925 10.42 58.44 -15.64
N PRO A 926 10.85 57.28 -16.18
CA PRO A 926 11.83 57.22 -17.26
C PRO A 926 11.29 57.88 -18.55
N ARG A 927 12.17 58.54 -19.32
CA ARG A 927 11.80 59.18 -20.59
C ARG A 927 11.46 58.10 -21.63
N GLY A 928 10.20 58.07 -22.09
CA GLY A 928 9.73 57.15 -23.14
C GLY A 928 8.77 56.05 -22.68
N GLY A 929 8.39 55.99 -21.39
CA GLY A 929 7.43 55.04 -20.82
C GLY A 929 6.07 55.60 -20.46
#